data_AF-A0AAW9KVG6-F1
#
_entry.id   AF-A0AAW9KVG6-F1
#
_cell.length_a   1.000
_cell.length_b   1.000
_cell.length_c   1.000
_cell.angle_alpha   90.00
_cell.angle_beta   90.00
_cell.angle_gamma   90.00
#
_symmetry.space_group_name_H-M   'P 1'
#
loop_
_entity.id
_entity.type
_entity.pdbx_description
1 polymer ?
#
loop_
_entity_poly.entity_id
_entity_poly.type
_entity_poly.pdbx_seq_one_letter_code
_entity_poly.pdbx_strand_id
1 'polypeptide(L)'
;MQHDRRRFLKLSGIAALGATAGCTTSTQGSDATTAAETDAATATPSGTGASFDFGGWLADTDNYDGTTVDARGQSEVTIEVGAAGNGGDFTFSPPAVWVDPGTTVTWEWTGNGGAHNVVADTGADFRSGDPTDDGSTTFGQTVDEDAVIQYFCSPHQSLGMRGAIVVGDATPGESQQSSYGWQAATFDSYWYSLYNMSTNIAMSGNGVIFPHTPEQQDAFEKRIEGITKHADVDRPPINNPNLNMVPFTGGDPHFTQKPVFEDDTGRPDAKTLAWDKSKSTGVVSPSSTAWSHLKGVTWAKNFQKHFDTLPQNIAPKFRAQVLTTLAQLGTKATLIDGGPDGNGALTAGDDSLKLVSEFRPKDGTVVDGTARPSHHTAMLWFLSDLVSLAKGGWFGYENPEPLIPATNIQKLADGTFKTTRKLFSPPDIVDAESTRSLGLTLAAVGWYGTHAGSDQLQSMAADYADALAMELMTHDDGNGRIANGAANQAATQGIVGQGLLWASEIDGVDHAKFAESTLGFLFDELWDGDAGTFASGADDSTYAITARDAGDVTGGLNAADAVLGRSDVKDTFAQFFQQTFNRGRLQRAERPPSHSGSAEHPLPLPPKAGGQYGQAATYNTAVEYDPAADEWAVTDPAFDTEQALYLANQDIWIGNWGGDFYQGRGVPGKSDSPPS
;
A
#
# COMPACT_ATOMS: atom_id res chain seq x y z
N MET A 1 8.61 50.47 7.81
CA MET A 1 9.83 51.28 7.61
C MET A 1 10.97 50.53 8.28
N GLN A 2 11.75 49.77 7.51
CA GLN A 2 13.13 50.12 7.17
C GLN A 2 14.06 50.29 8.39
N HIS A 3 14.79 49.22 8.72
CA HIS A 3 16.19 49.33 9.14
C HIS A 3 17.02 48.17 8.58
N ASP A 4 17.47 48.39 7.36
CA ASP A 4 18.62 47.73 6.77
C ASP A 4 19.90 48.14 7.52
N ARG A 5 20.81 47.21 7.88
CA ARG A 5 22.23 47.48 8.24
C ARG A 5 23.11 46.23 8.47
N ARG A 6 23.69 45.74 7.37
CA ARG A 6 25.14 45.50 7.13
C ARG A 6 26.04 44.88 8.23
N ARG A 7 26.79 43.86 7.77
CA ARG A 7 28.20 43.49 8.09
C ARG A 7 28.55 42.99 9.50
N PHE A 8 29.19 41.81 9.54
CA PHE A 8 30.58 41.72 10.04
C PHE A 8 31.40 40.66 9.28
N LEU A 9 32.73 40.63 9.48
CA LEU A 9 33.73 39.99 8.60
C LEU A 9 34.97 39.59 9.43
N LYS A 10 35.66 38.48 9.07
CA LYS A 10 36.96 37.99 9.61
C LYS A 10 36.90 37.36 11.03
N LEU A 11 37.85 36.56 11.55
CA LEU A 11 39.18 36.01 11.15
C LEU A 11 39.17 34.46 11.39
N SER A 12 39.96 33.54 10.82
CA SER A 12 41.36 33.48 10.33
C SER A 12 42.45 33.13 11.37
N GLY A 13 43.08 31.95 11.22
CA GLY A 13 44.45 31.61 11.69
C GLY A 13 44.55 30.66 12.90
N ILE A 14 45.51 29.73 13.06
CA ILE A 14 46.46 28.93 12.23
C ILE A 14 47.48 28.28 13.21
N ALA A 15 48.09 27.15 12.81
CA ALA A 15 49.29 26.48 13.33
C ALA A 15 49.16 25.53 14.56
N ALA A 16 49.98 24.48 14.73
CA ALA A 16 50.64 23.49 13.85
C ALA A 16 51.80 22.77 14.60
N LEU A 17 51.94 21.45 14.36
CA LEU A 17 53.14 20.59 14.43
C LEU A 17 53.78 20.16 15.77
N GLY A 18 54.07 18.85 15.83
CA GLY A 18 55.14 18.19 16.61
C GLY A 18 54.65 17.20 17.70
N ALA A 19 55.17 15.97 17.89
CA ALA A 19 55.92 14.97 17.12
C ALA A 19 56.34 13.81 18.09
N THR A 20 56.42 12.58 17.58
CA THR A 20 57.24 11.42 18.04
C THR A 20 56.95 10.60 19.34
N ALA A 21 56.84 9.28 19.12
CA ALA A 21 57.28 8.10 19.93
C ALA A 21 56.63 7.77 21.30
N GLY A 22 56.35 6.49 21.66
CA GLY A 22 56.40 5.23 20.89
C GLY A 22 56.40 3.95 21.78
N CYS A 23 56.18 2.77 21.16
CA CYS A 23 56.67 1.42 21.55
C CYS A 23 56.22 0.78 22.91
N THR A 24 56.02 -0.55 23.10
CA THR A 24 56.09 -1.76 22.24
C THR A 24 55.53 -3.02 22.94
N THR A 25 55.20 -4.06 22.14
CA THR A 25 55.24 -5.54 22.42
C THR A 25 54.28 -6.15 23.46
N SER A 26 53.71 -7.35 23.30
CA SER A 26 53.56 -8.30 22.15
C SER A 26 52.54 -9.41 22.58
N THR A 27 52.19 -10.50 21.87
CA THR A 27 52.80 -11.26 20.74
C THR A 27 51.75 -12.19 20.09
N GLN A 28 51.98 -12.59 18.82
CA GLN A 28 51.52 -13.87 18.19
C GLN A 28 50.00 -14.04 17.91
N GLY A 29 49.52 -14.49 16.74
CA GLY A 29 50.14 -14.57 15.39
C GLY A 29 50.00 -15.94 14.68
N SER A 30 49.14 -16.04 13.65
CA SER A 30 49.08 -17.14 12.67
C SER A 30 48.46 -16.70 11.33
N ASP A 31 49.28 -16.75 10.28
CA ASP A 31 49.03 -16.87 8.83
C ASP A 31 47.95 -16.04 8.11
N ALA A 32 48.43 -15.20 7.18
CA ALA A 32 47.63 -14.46 6.21
C ALA A 32 47.81 -15.04 4.80
N THR A 33 46.70 -15.25 4.08
CA THR A 33 46.67 -15.34 2.61
C THR A 33 46.20 -14.00 2.05
N THR A 34 47.05 -13.36 1.27
CA THR A 34 46.80 -12.02 0.71
C THR A 34 45.74 -12.06 -0.40
N ALA A 35 44.59 -11.44 -0.16
CA ALA A 35 43.73 -10.90 -1.21
C ALA A 35 43.95 -9.38 -1.23
N ALA A 36 44.15 -8.80 -2.41
CA ALA A 36 44.39 -7.37 -2.55
C ALA A 36 43.05 -6.62 -2.55
N GLU A 37 42.91 -5.63 -1.66
CA GLU A 37 41.92 -4.56 -1.85
C GLU A 37 42.34 -3.73 -3.07
N THR A 38 41.43 -3.57 -4.02
CA THR A 38 41.53 -2.59 -5.10
C THR A 38 40.45 -1.53 -4.89
N ASP A 39 40.84 -0.37 -4.36
CA ASP A 39 40.06 0.86 -4.49
C ASP A 39 39.87 1.16 -5.99
N ALA A 40 38.67 0.90 -6.50
CA ALA A 40 38.25 1.32 -7.82
C ALA A 40 37.50 2.65 -7.67
N ALA A 41 38.18 3.75 -7.98
CA ALA A 41 37.51 5.05 -8.09
C ALA A 41 36.65 5.07 -9.35
N THR A 42 35.32 5.10 -9.18
CA THR A 42 34.36 5.27 -10.28
C THR A 42 34.56 6.65 -10.92
N ALA A 43 34.69 6.69 -12.24
CA ALA A 43 35.01 7.93 -12.96
C ALA A 43 33.75 8.58 -13.54
N THR A 44 33.51 9.85 -13.20
CA THR A 44 32.52 10.68 -13.89
C THR A 44 32.82 10.74 -15.39
N PRO A 45 31.89 10.40 -16.29
CA PRO A 45 32.17 10.37 -17.73
C PRO A 45 32.54 11.76 -18.29
N SER A 46 33.55 11.80 -19.13
CA SER A 46 33.84 12.93 -20.03
C SER A 46 33.87 12.41 -21.47
N GLY A 47 32.70 11.99 -21.95
CA GLY A 47 32.50 11.49 -23.32
C GLY A 47 32.35 12.63 -24.34
N THR A 48 32.78 12.38 -25.58
CA THR A 48 32.45 13.26 -26.71
C THR A 48 30.98 13.07 -27.07
N GLY A 49 30.14 14.05 -26.75
CA GLY A 49 28.70 13.91 -26.88
C GLY A 49 28.22 13.64 -28.31
N ALA A 50 27.32 12.68 -28.46
CA ALA A 50 26.61 12.39 -29.71
C ALA A 50 25.31 13.19 -29.78
N SER A 51 24.88 13.63 -30.96
CA SER A 51 23.59 14.33 -31.11
C SER A 51 22.45 13.33 -31.25
N PHE A 52 21.48 13.34 -30.33
CA PHE A 52 20.22 12.60 -30.43
C PHE A 52 19.04 13.57 -30.39
N ASP A 53 17.98 13.30 -31.15
CA ASP A 53 16.76 14.11 -31.14
C ASP A 53 15.69 13.45 -30.26
N PHE A 54 15.46 14.05 -29.09
CA PHE A 54 14.44 13.64 -28.13
C PHE A 54 13.07 14.32 -28.38
N GLY A 55 12.80 14.81 -29.58
CA GLY A 55 11.51 15.42 -29.94
C GLY A 55 11.18 16.71 -29.18
N GLY A 56 12.21 17.39 -28.65
CA GLY A 56 12.06 18.56 -27.79
C GLY A 56 11.81 18.27 -26.30
N TRP A 57 11.86 17.01 -25.84
CA TRP A 57 11.67 16.64 -24.43
C TRP A 57 12.53 17.47 -23.46
N LEU A 58 13.82 17.63 -23.77
CA LEU A 58 14.82 18.36 -22.97
C LEU A 58 14.90 19.86 -23.32
N ALA A 59 13.95 20.43 -24.07
CA ALA A 59 14.01 21.83 -24.51
C ALA A 59 13.92 22.85 -23.36
N ASP A 60 13.33 22.45 -22.23
CA ASP A 60 13.19 23.26 -21.01
C ASP A 60 14.26 22.90 -19.94
N THR A 61 15.28 22.12 -20.29
CA THR A 61 16.28 21.59 -19.34
C THR A 61 17.60 22.36 -19.45
N ASP A 62 17.84 23.31 -18.53
CA ASP A 62 18.93 24.31 -18.59
C ASP A 62 20.35 23.73 -18.82
N ASN A 63 20.63 22.52 -18.31
CA ASN A 63 21.95 21.89 -18.42
C ASN A 63 22.11 20.98 -19.66
N TYR A 64 21.09 20.84 -20.50
CA TYR A 64 21.18 20.11 -21.77
C TYR A 64 21.65 21.04 -22.91
N ASP A 65 22.84 20.78 -23.44
CA ASP A 65 23.45 21.60 -24.50
C ASP A 65 23.16 21.10 -25.93
N GLY A 66 22.28 20.10 -26.06
CA GLY A 66 22.00 19.40 -27.32
C GLY A 66 22.88 18.17 -27.58
N THR A 67 23.70 17.75 -26.60
CA THR A 67 24.54 16.54 -26.71
C THR A 67 24.18 15.48 -25.68
N THR A 68 24.22 14.22 -26.11
CA THR A 68 24.01 13.02 -25.31
C THR A 68 25.36 12.42 -24.93
N VAL A 69 25.60 12.17 -23.65
CA VAL A 69 26.86 11.57 -23.17
C VAL A 69 26.96 10.12 -23.63
N ASP A 70 27.94 9.82 -24.47
CA ASP A 70 28.21 8.44 -24.92
C ASP A 70 28.90 7.65 -23.80
N ALA A 71 28.17 6.69 -23.25
CA ALA A 71 28.57 5.78 -22.17
C ALA A 71 28.48 4.30 -22.62
N ARG A 72 28.38 4.03 -23.93
CA ARG A 72 28.45 2.67 -24.48
C ARG A 72 29.80 2.02 -24.16
N GLY A 73 29.78 0.69 -23.99
CA GLY A 73 30.89 -0.10 -23.49
C GLY A 73 31.12 -0.03 -21.98
N GLN A 74 30.33 0.74 -21.23
CA GLN A 74 30.29 0.68 -19.75
C GLN A 74 29.21 -0.30 -19.29
N SER A 75 29.46 -1.01 -18.19
CA SER A 75 28.43 -1.85 -17.54
C SER A 75 27.54 -1.07 -16.58
N GLU A 76 27.97 0.12 -16.14
CA GLU A 76 27.23 0.99 -15.25
C GLU A 76 27.47 2.47 -15.60
N VAL A 77 26.46 3.33 -15.42
CA VAL A 77 26.57 4.79 -15.55
C VAL A 77 25.81 5.51 -14.44
N THR A 78 26.43 6.54 -13.85
CA THR A 78 25.84 7.34 -12.77
C THR A 78 25.20 8.63 -13.30
N ILE A 79 24.04 9.01 -12.75
CA ILE A 79 23.34 10.26 -13.03
C ILE A 79 22.98 10.96 -11.70
N GLU A 80 23.49 12.16 -11.47
CA GLU A 80 23.15 12.97 -10.30
C GLU A 80 21.69 13.45 -10.37
N VAL A 81 20.96 13.36 -9.24
CA VAL A 81 19.60 13.85 -9.04
C VAL A 81 19.63 15.07 -8.13
N GLY A 82 19.14 16.21 -8.62
CA GLY A 82 19.23 17.48 -7.90
C GLY A 82 20.52 18.22 -8.25
N ALA A 83 20.89 18.27 -9.53
CA ALA A 83 22.04 19.00 -10.03
C ALA A 83 21.69 20.45 -10.40
N ALA A 84 22.69 21.34 -10.37
CA ALA A 84 22.51 22.77 -10.59
C ALA A 84 21.95 23.12 -11.99
N GLY A 85 20.80 23.79 -12.02
CA GLY A 85 20.10 24.23 -13.24
C GLY A 85 18.62 24.54 -12.98
N ASN A 86 17.92 25.06 -13.99
CA ASN A 86 16.49 25.39 -13.95
C ASN A 86 16.14 26.42 -12.86
N GLY A 87 17.05 27.35 -12.60
CA GLY A 87 16.91 28.38 -11.55
C GLY A 87 17.18 27.91 -10.11
N GLY A 88 17.63 26.67 -9.90
CA GLY A 88 18.01 26.10 -8.61
C GLY A 88 18.91 24.88 -8.80
N ASP A 89 18.59 23.78 -8.14
CA ASP A 89 19.22 22.47 -8.37
C ASP A 89 18.19 21.49 -8.96
N PHE A 90 17.46 21.91 -10.00
CA PHE A 90 16.34 21.15 -10.56
C PHE A 90 16.69 20.47 -11.90
N THR A 91 17.85 19.81 -11.98
CA THR A 91 18.27 19.04 -13.16
C THR A 91 18.81 17.64 -12.80
N PHE A 92 18.90 16.78 -13.81
CA PHE A 92 19.69 15.54 -13.76
C PHE A 92 21.04 15.78 -14.45
N SER A 93 22.13 15.18 -13.94
CA SER A 93 23.48 15.40 -14.52
C SER A 93 24.27 14.09 -14.65
N PRO A 94 24.59 13.62 -15.88
CA PRO A 94 24.23 14.22 -17.16
C PRO A 94 22.72 14.13 -17.47
N PRO A 95 22.13 15.12 -18.17
CA PRO A 95 20.71 15.12 -18.52
C PRO A 95 20.36 14.13 -19.64
N ALA A 96 21.34 13.65 -20.41
CA ALA A 96 21.15 12.66 -21.46
C ALA A 96 22.36 11.71 -21.56
N VAL A 97 22.12 10.40 -21.58
CA VAL A 97 23.14 9.36 -21.76
C VAL A 97 22.79 8.40 -22.91
N TRP A 98 23.80 7.78 -23.50
CA TRP A 98 23.67 6.67 -24.47
C TRP A 98 24.44 5.47 -23.95
N VAL A 99 23.78 4.33 -23.78
CA VAL A 99 24.32 3.09 -23.19
C VAL A 99 24.06 1.87 -24.08
N ASP A 100 24.78 0.78 -23.83
CA ASP A 100 24.49 -0.51 -24.48
C ASP A 100 23.39 -1.26 -23.72
N PRO A 101 22.63 -2.17 -24.37
CA PRO A 101 21.70 -3.05 -23.67
C PRO A 101 22.40 -3.90 -22.59
N GLY A 102 21.78 -4.02 -21.43
CA GLY A 102 22.33 -4.66 -20.23
C GLY A 102 23.15 -3.74 -19.33
N THR A 103 23.21 -2.43 -19.61
CA THR A 103 23.85 -1.44 -18.73
C THR A 103 22.96 -1.10 -17.54
N THR A 104 23.54 -0.99 -16.33
CA THR A 104 22.85 -0.43 -15.17
C THR A 104 22.99 1.09 -15.12
N VAL A 105 21.87 1.81 -15.09
CA VAL A 105 21.82 3.27 -14.89
C VAL A 105 21.50 3.52 -13.42
N THR A 106 22.40 4.19 -12.71
CA THR A 106 22.32 4.46 -11.27
C THR A 106 22.13 5.96 -11.04
N TRP A 107 20.99 6.36 -10.50
CA TRP A 107 20.69 7.73 -10.08
C TRP A 107 21.13 7.95 -8.63
N GLU A 108 21.90 9.01 -8.36
CA GLU A 108 22.43 9.36 -7.03
C GLU A 108 21.98 10.76 -6.61
N TRP A 109 21.40 10.93 -5.43
CA TRP A 109 20.88 12.21 -4.99
C TRP A 109 21.99 13.11 -4.46
N THR A 110 22.01 14.38 -4.87
CA THR A 110 23.00 15.34 -4.35
C THR A 110 22.64 15.91 -2.97
N GLY A 111 21.39 15.74 -2.53
CA GLY A 111 20.82 16.38 -1.34
C GLY A 111 20.54 17.88 -1.49
N ASN A 112 20.65 18.44 -2.70
CA ASN A 112 20.35 19.84 -3.01
C ASN A 112 18.98 19.96 -3.70
N GLY A 113 18.51 21.18 -3.97
CA GLY A 113 17.23 21.43 -4.67
C GLY A 113 15.95 21.14 -3.89
N GLY A 114 16.01 20.29 -2.86
CA GLY A 114 14.87 19.84 -2.07
C GLY A 114 14.52 18.39 -2.42
N ALA A 115 13.23 18.05 -2.40
CA ALA A 115 12.81 16.67 -2.61
C ALA A 115 12.72 16.32 -4.10
N HIS A 116 13.42 15.26 -4.52
CA HIS A 116 13.48 14.79 -5.91
C HIS A 116 13.16 13.31 -6.05
N ASN A 117 12.63 12.91 -7.20
CA ASN A 117 12.48 11.51 -7.61
C ASN A 117 12.83 11.32 -9.09
N VAL A 118 12.88 10.06 -9.51
CA VAL A 118 13.08 9.64 -10.90
C VAL A 118 11.85 8.86 -11.32
N VAL A 119 11.15 9.33 -12.35
CA VAL A 119 9.93 8.70 -12.89
C VAL A 119 10.05 8.61 -14.40
N ALA A 120 10.00 7.40 -14.95
CA ALA A 120 9.92 7.20 -16.40
C ALA A 120 8.58 7.74 -16.95
N ASP A 121 8.65 8.33 -18.15
CA ASP A 121 7.51 8.85 -18.91
C ASP A 121 7.25 8.01 -20.16
N THR A 122 8.32 7.67 -20.90
CA THR A 122 8.28 6.79 -22.07
C THR A 122 9.53 5.93 -22.15
N GLY A 123 9.48 4.82 -22.91
CA GLY A 123 10.60 3.92 -23.18
C GLY A 123 10.94 2.90 -22.07
N ALA A 124 10.52 3.13 -20.83
CA ALA A 124 10.65 2.18 -19.73
C ALA A 124 9.58 2.43 -18.64
N ASP A 125 9.37 1.46 -17.76
CA ASP A 125 8.44 1.55 -16.63
C ASP A 125 9.20 1.44 -15.29
N PHE A 126 9.70 2.58 -14.80
CA PHE A 126 10.38 2.66 -13.51
C PHE A 126 10.06 3.94 -12.74
N ARG A 127 10.03 3.84 -11.41
CA ARG A 127 9.80 4.95 -10.48
C ARG A 127 10.62 4.76 -9.21
N SER A 128 11.36 5.76 -8.77
CA SER A 128 12.21 5.69 -7.58
C SER A 128 11.46 5.82 -6.24
N GLY A 129 10.13 5.97 -6.26
CA GLY A 129 9.31 6.23 -5.07
C GLY A 129 8.92 7.70 -4.92
N ASP A 130 8.63 8.11 -3.67
CA ASP A 130 8.33 9.51 -3.35
C ASP A 130 9.55 10.41 -3.54
N PRO A 131 9.34 11.71 -3.79
CA PRO A 131 10.41 12.69 -3.75
C PRO A 131 11.11 12.73 -2.39
N THR A 132 12.43 12.56 -2.39
CA THR A 132 13.30 12.61 -1.20
C THR A 132 14.40 13.66 -1.37
N ASP A 133 14.77 14.33 -0.27
CA ASP A 133 15.88 15.28 -0.17
C ASP A 133 17.15 14.66 0.45
N ASP A 134 17.13 13.35 0.70
CA ASP A 134 18.27 12.60 1.24
C ASP A 134 19.35 12.36 0.15
N GLY A 135 20.47 13.07 0.27
CA GLY A 135 21.66 12.93 -0.57
C GLY A 135 22.48 11.63 -0.38
N SER A 136 21.95 10.65 0.36
CA SER A 136 22.46 9.27 0.36
C SER A 136 21.59 8.31 -0.45
N THR A 137 20.48 8.79 -1.03
CA THR A 137 19.58 7.98 -1.87
C THR A 137 20.26 7.58 -3.17
N THR A 138 20.14 6.30 -3.53
CA THR A 138 20.54 5.76 -4.83
C THR A 138 19.41 4.92 -5.43
N PHE A 139 19.18 5.01 -6.73
CA PHE A 139 18.19 4.20 -7.46
C PHE A 139 18.82 3.64 -8.72
N GLY A 140 18.85 2.31 -8.90
CA GLY A 140 19.46 1.66 -10.07
C GLY A 140 18.41 0.97 -10.94
N GLN A 141 18.55 1.04 -12.27
CA GLN A 141 17.77 0.26 -13.25
C GLN A 141 18.68 -0.30 -14.34
N THR A 142 18.58 -1.59 -14.63
CA THR A 142 19.23 -2.19 -15.81
C THR A 142 18.33 -2.05 -17.02
N VAL A 143 18.90 -1.64 -18.15
CA VAL A 143 18.16 -1.40 -19.41
C VAL A 143 18.55 -2.45 -20.45
N ASP A 144 17.76 -3.52 -20.55
CA ASP A 144 18.11 -4.73 -21.32
C ASP A 144 17.70 -4.70 -22.81
N GLU A 145 16.88 -3.74 -23.24
CA GLU A 145 16.34 -3.65 -24.62
C GLU A 145 16.57 -2.27 -25.26
N ASP A 146 16.69 -2.25 -26.59
CA ASP A 146 16.86 -1.03 -27.40
C ASP A 146 15.64 -0.10 -27.24
N ALA A 147 15.84 1.06 -26.60
CA ALA A 147 14.77 2.01 -26.27
C ALA A 147 15.27 3.46 -26.19
N VAL A 148 14.34 4.41 -26.36
CA VAL A 148 14.54 5.82 -25.99
C VAL A 148 13.73 6.09 -24.73
N ILE A 149 14.39 6.13 -23.59
CA ILE A 149 13.74 6.32 -22.29
C ILE A 149 13.74 7.81 -21.96
N GLN A 150 12.56 8.36 -21.67
CA GLN A 150 12.40 9.72 -21.16
C GLN A 150 11.94 9.63 -19.71
N TYR A 151 12.49 10.47 -18.83
CA TYR A 151 12.15 10.46 -17.41
C TYR A 151 12.20 11.87 -16.79
N PHE A 152 11.53 12.06 -15.66
CA PHE A 152 11.39 13.36 -14.99
C PHE A 152 11.38 13.23 -13.46
N CYS A 153 11.48 14.37 -12.79
CA CYS A 153 11.24 14.51 -11.35
C CYS A 153 9.85 15.10 -11.12
N SER A 154 8.93 14.35 -10.50
CA SER A 154 7.52 14.72 -10.34
C SER A 154 7.26 16.14 -9.79
N PRO A 155 7.89 16.60 -8.68
CA PRO A 155 7.67 17.96 -8.17
C PRO A 155 8.25 19.07 -9.06
N HIS A 156 9.20 18.74 -9.95
CA HIS A 156 10.02 19.73 -10.69
C HIS A 156 9.91 19.58 -12.23
N GLN A 157 9.02 18.72 -12.73
CA GLN A 157 8.78 18.51 -14.17
C GLN A 157 8.37 19.80 -14.89
N SER A 158 7.57 20.65 -14.21
CA SER A 158 7.12 21.95 -14.70
C SER A 158 8.21 23.03 -14.67
N LEU A 159 9.31 22.78 -13.96
CA LEU A 159 10.53 23.59 -13.96
C LEU A 159 11.56 23.07 -14.98
N GLY A 160 11.26 22.01 -15.73
CA GLY A 160 12.17 21.45 -16.73
C GLY A 160 13.11 20.34 -16.22
N MET A 161 12.86 19.79 -15.02
CA MET A 161 13.66 18.67 -14.49
C MET A 161 13.30 17.35 -15.19
N ARG A 162 13.95 17.13 -16.34
CA ARG A 162 13.80 16.01 -17.25
C ARG A 162 15.16 15.45 -17.62
N GLY A 163 15.20 14.17 -17.95
CA GLY A 163 16.37 13.49 -18.48
C GLY A 163 16.00 12.43 -19.51
N ALA A 164 17.00 11.87 -20.18
CA ALA A 164 16.82 10.80 -21.17
C ALA A 164 17.97 9.77 -21.20
N ILE A 165 17.64 8.55 -21.66
CA ILE A 165 18.58 7.45 -21.93
C ILE A 165 18.30 6.96 -23.34
N VAL A 166 19.34 6.78 -24.15
CA VAL A 166 19.28 6.03 -25.41
C VAL A 166 19.95 4.68 -25.16
N VAL A 167 19.28 3.58 -25.49
CA VAL A 167 19.77 2.21 -25.28
C VAL A 167 19.95 1.54 -26.64
N GLY A 168 21.12 0.96 -26.89
CA GLY A 168 21.41 0.25 -28.14
C GLY A 168 21.38 1.16 -29.38
N ASP A 169 20.78 0.67 -30.47
CA ASP A 169 20.69 1.37 -31.76
C ASP A 169 19.32 2.05 -31.98
N ALA A 170 18.54 2.30 -30.91
CA ALA A 170 17.21 2.90 -30.95
C ALA A 170 17.15 4.22 -31.75
N THR A 171 16.11 4.40 -32.59
CA THR A 171 16.09 5.53 -33.53
C THR A 171 15.38 6.78 -33.00
N PRO A 172 15.82 8.01 -33.37
CA PRO A 172 15.17 9.24 -32.94
C PRO A 172 13.71 9.33 -33.38
N GLY A 173 12.80 9.47 -32.41
CA GLY A 173 11.35 9.50 -32.61
C GLY A 173 10.63 8.20 -32.24
N GLU A 174 11.34 7.11 -31.95
CA GLU A 174 10.76 5.88 -31.39
C GLU A 174 10.68 5.94 -29.85
N SER A 175 9.94 6.93 -29.32
CA SER A 175 9.48 6.87 -27.92
C SER A 175 8.36 5.83 -27.84
N GLN A 176 8.72 4.55 -27.70
CA GLN A 176 7.74 3.53 -27.38
C GLN A 176 7.08 3.90 -26.04
N GLN A 177 5.75 4.00 -26.02
CA GLN A 177 5.01 4.08 -24.78
C GLN A 177 5.25 2.75 -24.05
N SER A 178 5.86 2.79 -22.86
CA SER A 178 6.16 1.58 -22.11
C SER A 178 4.86 0.84 -21.84
N SER A 179 4.80 -0.45 -22.19
CA SER A 179 3.68 -1.31 -21.83
C SER A 179 3.48 -1.26 -20.32
N TYR A 180 2.24 -1.09 -19.86
CA TYR A 180 1.91 -1.04 -18.44
C TYR A 180 2.30 -2.35 -17.76
N GLY A 181 3.41 -2.33 -17.02
CA GLY A 181 4.07 -3.52 -16.52
C GLY A 181 3.70 -3.86 -15.08
N TRP A 182 4.30 -4.95 -14.59
CA TRP A 182 4.21 -5.36 -13.19
C TRP A 182 4.67 -4.24 -12.23
N GLN A 183 5.68 -3.47 -12.61
CA GLN A 183 6.21 -2.35 -11.85
C GLN A 183 5.19 -1.22 -11.72
N ALA A 184 4.59 -0.73 -12.83
CA ALA A 184 3.48 0.24 -12.77
C ALA A 184 2.29 -0.29 -11.96
N ALA A 185 1.85 -1.52 -12.21
CA ALA A 185 0.68 -2.10 -11.54
C ALA A 185 0.87 -2.21 -10.02
N THR A 186 2.03 -2.69 -9.57
CA THR A 186 2.32 -2.81 -8.13
C THR A 186 2.59 -1.45 -7.48
N PHE A 187 3.12 -0.47 -8.21
CA PHE A 187 3.26 0.92 -7.74
C PHE A 187 1.89 1.61 -7.59
N ASP A 188 1.03 1.51 -8.60
CA ASP A 188 -0.30 2.12 -8.57
C ASP A 188 -1.18 1.45 -7.50
N SER A 189 -1.09 0.12 -7.33
CA SER A 189 -1.74 -0.64 -6.25
C SER A 189 -1.31 -0.16 -4.85
N TYR A 190 0.00 0.05 -4.61
CA TYR A 190 0.50 0.68 -3.38
C TYR A 190 -0.16 2.03 -3.11
N TRP A 191 -0.24 2.89 -4.13
CA TRP A 191 -0.81 4.23 -4.02
C TRP A 191 -2.33 4.22 -3.82
N TYR A 192 -3.06 3.39 -4.55
CA TYR A 192 -4.51 3.31 -4.43
C TYR A 192 -4.91 2.74 -3.06
N SER A 193 -4.14 1.81 -2.50
CA SER A 193 -4.26 1.38 -1.09
C SER A 193 -4.08 2.56 -0.12
N LEU A 194 -3.02 3.37 -0.31
CA LEU A 194 -2.77 4.55 0.53
C LEU A 194 -3.88 5.60 0.38
N TYR A 195 -4.42 5.81 -0.81
CA TYR A 195 -5.48 6.79 -1.06
C TYR A 195 -6.79 6.38 -0.40
N ASN A 196 -7.19 5.11 -0.52
CA ASN A 196 -8.37 4.57 0.16
C ASN A 196 -8.22 4.63 1.70
N MET A 197 -7.06 4.23 2.23
CA MET A 197 -6.74 4.34 3.66
C MET A 197 -6.80 5.79 4.16
N SER A 198 -6.04 6.70 3.54
CA SER A 198 -5.94 8.09 3.99
C SER A 198 -7.27 8.83 3.87
N THR A 199 -8.06 8.52 2.84
CA THR A 199 -9.41 9.08 2.67
C THR A 199 -10.32 8.64 3.82
N ASN A 200 -10.43 7.33 4.06
CA ASN A 200 -11.34 6.76 5.06
C ASN A 200 -10.94 7.09 6.50
N ILE A 201 -9.64 7.03 6.82
CA ILE A 201 -9.14 7.17 8.19
C ILE A 201 -8.99 8.64 8.61
N ALA A 202 -8.66 9.58 7.72
CA ALA A 202 -8.25 10.93 8.13
C ALA A 202 -8.90 12.11 7.37
N MET A 203 -9.58 11.88 6.24
CA MET A 203 -10.06 12.98 5.37
C MET A 203 -11.59 13.05 5.30
N SER A 204 -12.27 11.96 4.96
CA SER A 204 -13.70 11.95 4.59
C SER A 204 -14.64 12.35 5.72
N GLY A 205 -14.31 12.02 6.97
CA GLY A 205 -15.24 12.11 8.08
C GLY A 205 -16.37 11.07 8.04
N ASN A 206 -16.27 10.04 7.20
CA ASN A 206 -17.30 9.01 6.98
C ASN A 206 -17.37 7.97 8.12
N GLY A 207 -17.73 8.43 9.31
CA GLY A 207 -17.86 7.57 10.49
C GLY A 207 -17.94 8.36 11.80
N VAL A 208 -17.76 7.62 12.89
CA VAL A 208 -17.59 8.17 14.23
C VAL A 208 -16.15 8.66 14.37
N ILE A 209 -16.00 9.97 14.49
CA ILE A 209 -14.70 10.66 14.50
C ILE A 209 -14.22 10.81 15.94
N PHE A 210 -12.92 10.59 16.13
CA PHE A 210 -12.21 10.83 17.37
C PHE A 210 -11.48 12.18 17.31
N PRO A 211 -11.46 12.96 18.40
CA PRO A 211 -12.20 12.76 19.65
C PRO A 211 -13.71 13.01 19.49
N HIS A 212 -14.52 12.21 20.19
CA HIS A 212 -15.99 12.25 20.12
C HIS A 212 -16.64 12.98 21.31
N THR A 213 -15.96 13.02 22.47
CA THR A 213 -16.43 13.70 23.69
C THR A 213 -15.38 14.70 24.22
N PRO A 214 -15.75 15.66 25.09
CA PRO A 214 -14.79 16.58 25.69
C PRO A 214 -13.67 15.88 26.47
N GLU A 215 -13.97 14.78 27.17
CA GLU A 215 -12.99 13.99 27.91
C GLU A 215 -12.01 13.28 26.95
N GLN A 216 -12.49 12.85 25.79
CA GLN A 216 -11.65 12.31 24.74
C GLN A 216 -10.77 13.40 24.09
N GLN A 217 -11.26 14.64 23.96
CA GLN A 217 -10.48 15.78 23.46
C GLN A 217 -9.26 16.04 24.36
N ASP A 218 -9.47 16.19 25.67
CA ASP A 218 -8.40 16.42 26.65
C ASP A 218 -7.36 15.29 26.69
N ALA A 219 -7.77 14.05 26.45
CA ALA A 219 -6.88 12.90 26.38
C ALA A 219 -6.13 12.81 25.03
N PHE A 220 -6.80 13.19 23.94
CA PHE A 220 -6.26 13.22 22.59
C PHE A 220 -5.18 14.30 22.43
N GLU A 221 -5.42 15.52 22.92
CA GLU A 221 -4.46 16.63 22.81
C GLU A 221 -3.11 16.26 23.47
N LYS A 222 -3.16 15.68 24.68
CA LYS A 222 -1.96 15.18 25.39
C LYS A 222 -1.28 14.03 24.64
N ARG A 223 -2.06 13.13 24.03
CA ARG A 223 -1.52 12.01 23.24
C ARG A 223 -0.86 12.51 21.95
N ILE A 224 -1.46 13.49 21.26
CA ILE A 224 -0.87 14.10 20.07
C ILE A 224 0.39 14.89 20.43
N GLU A 225 0.42 15.67 21.50
CA GLU A 225 1.65 16.33 21.98
C GLU A 225 2.78 15.31 22.20
N GLY A 226 2.50 14.19 22.85
CA GLY A 226 3.45 13.09 23.05
C GLY A 226 3.92 12.44 21.75
N ILE A 227 3.00 12.10 20.84
CA ILE A 227 3.29 11.52 19.52
C ILE A 227 4.14 12.48 18.67
N THR A 228 3.73 13.75 18.57
CA THR A 228 4.43 14.82 17.85
C THR A 228 5.87 14.96 18.34
N LYS A 229 6.08 15.00 19.67
CA LYS A 229 7.40 15.06 20.29
C LYS A 229 8.25 13.80 20.08
N HIS A 230 7.65 12.61 20.11
CA HIS A 230 8.37 11.34 19.93
C HIS A 230 8.75 11.10 18.45
N ALA A 231 7.90 11.52 17.52
CA ALA A 231 8.11 11.39 16.09
C ALA A 231 9.07 12.44 15.49
N ASP A 232 9.59 13.36 16.31
CA ASP A 232 10.44 14.51 15.92
C ASP A 232 9.83 15.37 14.80
N VAL A 233 8.54 15.72 14.96
CA VAL A 233 7.82 16.60 14.04
C VAL A 233 7.16 17.74 14.81
N ASP A 234 7.06 18.93 14.20
CA ASP A 234 6.43 20.09 14.88
C ASP A 234 4.91 19.99 14.97
N ARG A 235 4.27 19.24 14.07
CA ARG A 235 2.79 19.15 13.92
C ARG A 235 2.35 18.01 13.00
N PRO A 236 1.08 17.55 13.09
CA PRO A 236 0.53 16.49 12.25
C PRO A 236 0.72 16.73 10.73
N PRO A 237 0.81 15.67 9.91
CA PRO A 237 0.97 15.78 8.45
C PRO A 237 -0.34 16.13 7.70
N ILE A 238 -1.47 16.21 8.40
CA ILE A 238 -2.78 16.60 7.85
C ILE A 238 -3.35 17.69 8.77
N ASN A 239 -3.82 18.79 8.20
CA ASN A 239 -4.51 19.83 8.96
C ASN A 239 -5.94 19.38 9.29
N ASN A 240 -6.37 19.64 10.53
CA ASN A 240 -7.73 19.36 11.02
C ASN A 240 -8.26 17.93 10.72
N PRO A 241 -7.49 16.87 10.98
CA PRO A 241 -7.78 15.53 10.48
C PRO A 241 -9.10 14.97 11.05
N ASN A 242 -9.92 14.40 10.17
CA ASN A 242 -11.15 13.70 10.53
C ASN A 242 -10.83 12.26 10.92
N LEU A 243 -10.17 12.06 12.07
CA LEU A 243 -9.69 10.73 12.51
C LEU A 243 -10.84 9.76 12.79
N ASN A 244 -11.06 8.82 11.88
CA ASN A 244 -12.18 7.89 11.90
C ASN A 244 -11.89 6.69 12.79
N MET A 245 -12.51 6.62 13.97
CA MET A 245 -12.32 5.49 14.91
C MET A 245 -13.31 4.35 14.67
N VAL A 246 -14.51 4.64 14.15
CA VAL A 246 -15.48 3.61 13.76
C VAL A 246 -16.16 4.05 12.45
N PRO A 247 -15.65 3.61 11.28
CA PRO A 247 -16.18 4.00 9.98
C PRO A 247 -17.62 3.56 9.75
N PHE A 248 -18.39 4.38 9.02
CA PHE A 248 -19.71 3.96 8.53
C PHE A 248 -19.58 2.94 7.40
N THR A 249 -20.58 2.10 7.21
CA THR A 249 -20.58 1.04 6.17
C THR A 249 -20.45 1.59 4.75
N GLY A 250 -20.91 2.81 4.48
CA GLY A 250 -20.65 3.49 3.21
C GLY A 250 -21.00 4.98 3.21
N GLY A 251 -20.74 5.65 2.08
CA GLY A 251 -21.07 7.07 1.90
C GLY A 251 -20.87 7.60 0.48
N ASP A 252 -21.16 8.89 0.30
CA ASP A 252 -20.97 9.62 -0.95
C ASP A 252 -19.60 10.34 -0.96
N PRO A 253 -18.65 9.96 -1.82
CA PRO A 253 -17.29 10.49 -1.82
C PRO A 253 -17.09 11.84 -2.53
N HIS A 254 -18.18 12.53 -2.89
CA HIS A 254 -18.14 13.91 -3.38
C HIS A 254 -17.67 14.90 -2.30
N PHE A 255 -16.81 15.84 -2.69
CA PHE A 255 -16.42 16.93 -1.80
C PHE A 255 -17.55 17.96 -1.64
N THR A 256 -17.74 18.41 -0.41
CA THR A 256 -18.77 19.41 -0.04
C THR A 256 -18.36 20.85 -0.35
N GLN A 257 -17.07 21.09 -0.57
CA GLN A 257 -16.47 22.38 -0.91
C GLN A 257 -15.17 22.17 -1.70
N LYS A 258 -14.56 23.25 -2.22
CA LYS A 258 -13.31 23.15 -2.99
C LYS A 258 -12.21 22.50 -2.11
N PRO A 259 -11.61 21.37 -2.54
CA PRO A 259 -10.62 20.67 -1.75
C PRO A 259 -9.27 21.41 -1.72
N VAL A 260 -8.57 21.31 -0.59
CA VAL A 260 -7.20 21.78 -0.35
C VAL A 260 -6.35 20.56 -0.04
N PHE A 261 -5.61 20.10 -1.04
CA PHE A 261 -4.67 18.97 -0.91
C PHE A 261 -3.30 19.40 -0.37
N GLU A 262 -2.93 20.66 -0.62
CA GLU A 262 -1.72 21.31 -0.08
C GLU A 262 -2.09 22.76 0.25
N ASP A 263 -1.80 23.20 1.47
CA ASP A 263 -1.87 24.59 1.91
C ASP A 263 -0.49 25.28 1.79
N ASP A 264 -0.37 26.51 2.28
CA ASP A 264 0.90 27.27 2.38
C ASP A 264 1.99 26.54 3.22
N THR A 265 1.68 25.36 3.79
CA THR A 265 2.56 24.53 4.61
C THR A 265 2.75 23.11 4.06
N GLY A 266 2.32 22.87 2.82
CA GLY A 266 2.46 21.59 2.11
C GLY A 266 1.56 20.47 2.65
N ARG A 267 0.45 20.79 3.34
CA ARG A 267 -0.42 19.79 3.97
C ARG A 267 -1.87 19.87 3.48
N PRO A 268 -2.58 18.73 3.34
CA PRO A 268 -4.01 18.73 3.08
C PRO A 268 -4.79 19.23 4.29
N ASP A 269 -5.90 19.95 4.06
CA ASP A 269 -6.87 20.32 5.10
C ASP A 269 -8.13 19.45 5.01
N ALA A 270 -8.26 18.50 5.92
CA ALA A 270 -9.37 17.54 5.94
C ALA A 270 -10.74 18.21 6.15
N LYS A 271 -10.82 19.46 6.66
CA LYS A 271 -12.07 20.24 6.64
C LYS A 271 -12.61 20.46 5.22
N THR A 272 -11.75 20.50 4.22
CA THR A 272 -12.11 20.69 2.81
C THR A 272 -12.34 19.39 2.06
N LEU A 273 -11.91 18.26 2.64
CA LEU A 273 -12.00 16.91 2.06
C LEU A 273 -13.17 16.09 2.64
N ALA A 274 -13.91 16.67 3.58
CA ALA A 274 -15.03 16.03 4.26
C ALA A 274 -16.25 15.82 3.33
N TRP A 275 -16.85 14.63 3.47
CA TRP A 275 -18.04 14.20 2.75
C TRP A 275 -19.33 14.66 3.44
N ASP A 276 -20.44 14.62 2.70
CA ASP A 276 -21.76 14.92 3.25
C ASP A 276 -22.26 13.76 4.12
N LYS A 277 -22.14 13.89 5.45
CA LYS A 277 -22.61 12.88 6.41
C LYS A 277 -24.11 12.58 6.33
N SER A 278 -24.92 13.43 5.68
CA SER A 278 -26.35 13.13 5.45
C SER A 278 -26.58 12.09 4.35
N LYS A 279 -25.54 11.79 3.55
CA LYS A 279 -25.50 10.74 2.53
C LYS A 279 -24.66 9.52 2.94
N SER A 280 -24.04 9.55 4.13
CA SER A 280 -23.45 8.36 4.75
C SER A 280 -24.55 7.41 5.27
N THR A 281 -24.26 6.12 5.36
CA THR A 281 -25.21 5.14 5.91
C THR A 281 -25.57 5.42 7.38
N GLY A 282 -24.67 6.06 8.14
CA GLY A 282 -24.85 6.35 9.57
C GLY A 282 -24.85 5.11 10.46
N VAL A 283 -24.48 3.96 9.90
CA VAL A 283 -24.45 2.62 10.50
C VAL A 283 -23.03 2.09 10.40
N VAL A 284 -22.59 1.35 11.41
CA VAL A 284 -21.25 0.73 11.50
C VAL A 284 -21.40 -0.80 11.58
N SER A 285 -20.44 -1.54 11.04
CA SER A 285 -20.42 -3.02 11.05
C SER A 285 -19.07 -3.56 11.51
N PRO A 286 -18.97 -4.85 11.90
CA PRO A 286 -17.70 -5.46 12.26
C PRO A 286 -16.69 -5.43 11.13
N SER A 287 -17.10 -5.74 9.90
CA SER A 287 -16.22 -5.71 8.74
C SER A 287 -15.73 -4.30 8.38
N SER A 288 -16.63 -3.30 8.32
CA SER A 288 -16.24 -1.91 8.00
C SER A 288 -15.26 -1.35 9.04
N THR A 289 -15.38 -1.76 10.29
CA THR A 289 -14.39 -1.48 11.35
C THR A 289 -13.08 -2.27 11.13
N ALA A 290 -13.19 -3.59 10.96
CA ALA A 290 -12.05 -4.50 10.93
C ALA A 290 -11.15 -4.27 9.72
N TRP A 291 -11.68 -4.18 8.50
CA TRP A 291 -10.87 -3.95 7.30
C TRP A 291 -10.19 -2.57 7.33
N SER A 292 -10.87 -1.56 7.86
CA SER A 292 -10.30 -0.21 8.04
C SER A 292 -9.13 -0.20 9.02
N HIS A 293 -9.25 -0.87 10.17
CA HIS A 293 -8.19 -0.89 11.17
C HIS A 293 -7.09 -1.92 10.88
N LEU A 294 -7.40 -3.05 10.23
CA LEU A 294 -6.39 -3.91 9.60
C LEU A 294 -5.54 -3.08 8.64
N LYS A 295 -6.18 -2.27 7.79
CA LYS A 295 -5.44 -1.37 6.89
C LYS A 295 -4.59 -0.35 7.63
N GLY A 296 -5.08 0.19 8.75
CA GLY A 296 -4.28 1.02 9.66
C GLY A 296 -3.06 0.28 10.23
N VAL A 297 -3.22 -0.96 10.69
CA VAL A 297 -2.13 -1.81 11.23
C VAL A 297 -1.09 -2.14 10.16
N THR A 298 -1.52 -2.56 8.96
CA THR A 298 -0.61 -2.83 7.84
C THR A 298 0.22 -1.60 7.48
N TRP A 299 -0.40 -0.41 7.39
CA TRP A 299 0.35 0.82 7.14
C TRP A 299 1.22 1.24 8.32
N ALA A 300 0.81 0.99 9.56
CA ALA A 300 1.67 1.24 10.72
C ALA A 300 2.94 0.37 10.71
N LYS A 301 2.82 -0.92 10.35
CA LYS A 301 3.95 -1.83 10.11
C LYS A 301 4.80 -1.33 8.93
N ASN A 302 4.16 -0.92 7.82
CA ASN A 302 4.87 -0.42 6.65
C ASN A 302 5.67 0.86 6.94
N PHE A 303 5.11 1.82 7.68
CA PHE A 303 5.84 3.01 8.11
C PHE A 303 6.99 2.66 9.05
N GLN A 304 6.82 1.71 9.97
CA GLN A 304 7.89 1.22 10.86
C GLN A 304 9.07 0.62 10.09
N LYS A 305 8.82 -0.20 9.06
CA LYS A 305 9.87 -0.75 8.18
C LYS A 305 10.71 0.35 7.50
N HIS A 306 10.12 1.50 7.22
CA HIS A 306 10.72 2.56 6.40
C HIS A 306 10.97 3.85 7.19
N PHE A 307 11.18 3.78 8.51
CA PHE A 307 11.42 4.97 9.34
C PHE A 307 12.69 5.74 8.99
N ASP A 308 13.72 5.04 8.52
CA ASP A 308 15.02 5.62 8.21
C ASP A 308 15.20 5.88 6.69
N THR A 309 14.20 5.54 5.86
CA THR A 309 14.21 5.77 4.41
C THR A 309 13.10 6.72 3.92
N LEU A 310 11.99 6.86 4.66
CA LEU A 310 10.95 7.82 4.30
C LEU A 310 11.28 9.24 4.78
N PRO A 311 11.16 10.27 3.91
CA PRO A 311 11.43 11.66 4.27
C PRO A 311 10.66 12.16 5.51
N GLN A 312 11.31 13.04 6.30
CA GLN A 312 10.73 13.54 7.56
C GLN A 312 9.39 14.27 7.38
N ASN A 313 9.16 14.92 6.24
CA ASN A 313 7.90 15.60 5.92
C ASN A 313 6.70 14.64 5.79
N ILE A 314 6.93 13.37 5.45
CA ILE A 314 5.92 12.30 5.47
C ILE A 314 5.48 11.99 6.91
N ALA A 315 6.34 12.25 7.90
CA ALA A 315 6.14 11.97 9.32
C ALA A 315 5.79 10.48 9.60
N PRO A 316 6.60 9.51 9.12
CA PRO A 316 6.26 8.09 9.17
C PRO A 316 6.06 7.59 10.62
N LYS A 317 6.90 8.04 11.56
CA LYS A 317 6.78 7.75 13.01
C LYS A 317 5.43 8.23 13.58
N PHE A 318 5.03 9.46 13.26
CA PHE A 318 3.73 10.02 13.66
C PHE A 318 2.57 9.20 13.08
N ARG A 319 2.64 8.85 11.79
CA ARG A 319 1.60 8.05 11.12
C ARG A 319 1.46 6.67 11.74
N ALA A 320 2.56 5.96 11.98
CA ALA A 320 2.55 4.66 12.64
C ALA A 320 1.85 4.73 14.01
N GLN A 321 2.19 5.71 14.84
CA GLN A 321 1.60 5.89 16.17
C GLN A 321 0.10 6.24 16.13
N VAL A 322 -0.33 7.13 15.23
CA VAL A 322 -1.74 7.51 15.08
C VAL A 322 -2.60 6.35 14.56
N LEU A 323 -2.13 5.62 13.54
CA LEU A 323 -2.83 4.45 13.01
C LEU A 323 -2.97 3.36 14.09
N THR A 324 -1.90 3.09 14.83
CA THR A 324 -1.89 2.17 15.97
C THR A 324 -2.81 2.62 17.12
N THR A 325 -2.94 3.95 17.32
CA THR A 325 -3.86 4.53 18.32
C THR A 325 -5.32 4.32 17.88
N LEU A 326 -5.62 4.57 16.61
CA LEU A 326 -6.97 4.45 16.06
C LEU A 326 -7.45 2.99 16.01
N ALA A 327 -6.57 2.04 15.69
CA ALA A 327 -6.89 0.62 15.80
C ALA A 327 -7.33 0.26 17.22
N GLN A 328 -6.59 0.67 18.26
CA GLN A 328 -6.97 0.43 19.66
C GLN A 328 -8.24 1.17 20.08
N LEU A 329 -8.47 2.41 19.62
CA LEU A 329 -9.72 3.15 19.88
C LEU A 329 -10.93 2.46 19.23
N GLY A 330 -10.78 1.99 17.99
CA GLY A 330 -11.77 1.22 17.27
C GLY A 330 -12.11 -0.08 17.99
N THR A 331 -11.12 -0.90 18.32
CA THR A 331 -11.28 -2.12 19.12
C THR A 331 -11.96 -1.85 20.46
N LYS A 332 -11.59 -0.77 21.16
CA LYS A 332 -12.19 -0.37 22.42
C LYS A 332 -13.67 -0.02 22.28
N ALA A 333 -14.01 0.84 21.31
CA ALA A 333 -15.39 1.23 21.05
C ALA A 333 -16.26 0.04 20.61
N THR A 334 -15.76 -0.83 19.73
CA THR A 334 -16.59 -1.89 19.13
C THR A 334 -16.64 -3.19 19.91
N LEU A 335 -15.59 -3.54 20.67
CA LEU A 335 -15.51 -4.81 21.41
C LEU A 335 -15.49 -4.68 22.94
N ILE A 336 -15.20 -3.50 23.51
CA ILE A 336 -15.00 -3.34 24.96
C ILE A 336 -16.11 -2.52 25.62
N ASP A 337 -16.24 -1.22 25.32
CA ASP A 337 -17.08 -0.29 26.11
C ASP A 337 -17.64 0.93 25.34
N GLY A 338 -17.91 0.80 24.03
CA GLY A 338 -18.59 1.85 23.24
C GLY A 338 -20.09 1.63 23.02
N GLY A 339 -20.66 0.52 23.52
CA GLY A 339 -22.07 0.15 23.41
C GLY A 339 -22.94 0.73 24.53
N PRO A 340 -24.28 0.76 24.35
CA PRO A 340 -25.21 1.39 25.29
C PRO A 340 -25.25 0.72 26.66
N ASP A 341 -24.94 -0.58 26.75
CA ASP A 341 -24.98 -1.37 27.98
C ASP A 341 -23.60 -1.47 28.69
N GLY A 342 -22.63 -0.65 28.27
CA GLY A 342 -21.24 -0.70 28.78
C GLY A 342 -20.39 -1.84 28.19
N ASN A 343 -20.89 -2.49 27.15
CA ASN A 343 -20.23 -3.51 26.33
C ASN A 343 -19.58 -2.88 25.08
N GLY A 344 -18.97 -3.68 24.20
CA GLY A 344 -18.56 -3.20 22.87
C GLY A 344 -19.76 -2.92 21.96
N ALA A 345 -19.75 -1.81 21.23
CA ALA A 345 -20.85 -1.37 20.36
C ALA A 345 -21.28 -2.38 19.28
N LEU A 346 -20.39 -3.32 18.92
CA LEU A 346 -20.65 -4.37 17.93
C LEU A 346 -20.76 -5.77 18.55
N THR A 347 -20.88 -5.86 19.88
CA THR A 347 -21.07 -7.13 20.60
C THR A 347 -22.53 -7.33 21.00
N ALA A 348 -22.95 -8.59 21.15
CA ALA A 348 -24.30 -8.96 21.58
C ALA A 348 -24.62 -8.63 23.07
N GLY A 349 -23.69 -8.02 23.82
CA GLY A 349 -23.89 -7.67 25.23
C GLY A 349 -23.65 -8.81 26.22
N ASP A 350 -23.06 -9.93 25.77
CA ASP A 350 -22.62 -11.04 26.61
C ASP A 350 -21.10 -11.25 26.52
N ASP A 351 -20.54 -12.06 27.43
CA ASP A 351 -19.11 -12.40 27.48
C ASP A 351 -18.64 -13.29 26.30
N SER A 352 -19.49 -13.54 25.29
CA SER A 352 -19.16 -14.48 24.20
C SER A 352 -18.41 -13.84 23.03
N LEU A 353 -18.28 -12.51 22.96
CA LEU A 353 -17.77 -11.81 21.77
C LEU A 353 -18.56 -12.12 20.47
N LYS A 354 -19.80 -12.62 20.57
CA LYS A 354 -20.71 -12.73 19.43
C LYS A 354 -20.97 -11.32 18.89
N LEU A 355 -20.73 -11.13 17.60
CA LEU A 355 -20.88 -9.84 16.94
C LEU A 355 -22.29 -9.66 16.37
N VAL A 356 -22.80 -8.43 16.46
CA VAL A 356 -23.98 -7.97 15.69
C VAL A 356 -23.52 -7.46 14.32
N SER A 357 -24.39 -7.54 13.31
CA SER A 357 -24.02 -7.11 11.95
C SER A 357 -24.01 -5.59 11.80
N GLU A 358 -25.00 -4.91 12.36
CA GLU A 358 -25.14 -3.46 12.19
C GLU A 358 -25.53 -2.75 13.48
N PHE A 359 -24.86 -1.64 13.77
CA PHE A 359 -25.15 -0.75 14.89
C PHE A 359 -25.24 0.71 14.41
N ARG A 360 -26.11 1.51 15.02
CA ARG A 360 -26.27 2.94 14.72
C ARG A 360 -25.76 3.78 15.90
N PRO A 361 -24.55 4.36 15.82
CA PRO A 361 -23.97 5.13 16.92
C PRO A 361 -24.78 6.37 17.33
N LYS A 362 -25.56 6.94 16.41
CA LYS A 362 -26.34 8.17 16.65
C LYS A 362 -27.41 8.03 17.74
N ASP A 363 -27.99 6.86 17.89
CA ASP A 363 -29.09 6.59 18.82
C ASP A 363 -28.88 5.32 19.67
N GLY A 364 -27.76 4.62 19.49
CA GLY A 364 -27.40 3.42 20.26
C GLY A 364 -28.15 2.16 19.80
N THR A 365 -28.78 2.16 18.63
CA THR A 365 -29.63 1.04 18.18
C THR A 365 -28.82 -0.03 17.46
N VAL A 366 -28.97 -1.31 17.86
CA VAL A 366 -28.60 -2.46 17.02
C VAL A 366 -29.60 -2.55 15.87
N VAL A 367 -29.14 -2.38 14.64
CA VAL A 367 -29.96 -2.36 13.42
C VAL A 367 -30.17 -3.76 12.86
N ASP A 368 -29.10 -4.57 12.86
CA ASP A 368 -29.15 -6.01 12.56
C ASP A 368 -28.33 -6.77 13.62
N GLY A 369 -29.04 -7.53 14.46
CA GLY A 369 -28.46 -8.38 15.51
C GLY A 369 -28.01 -9.76 15.04
N THR A 370 -28.11 -10.06 13.75
CA THR A 370 -27.66 -11.32 13.15
C THR A 370 -26.15 -11.45 13.29
N ALA A 371 -25.67 -12.65 13.64
CA ALA A 371 -24.26 -12.99 13.59
C ALA A 371 -23.95 -13.57 12.20
N ARG A 372 -22.96 -13.01 11.52
CA ARG A 372 -22.55 -13.42 10.16
C ARG A 372 -21.12 -13.97 10.16
N PRO A 373 -20.81 -15.02 9.37
CA PRO A 373 -19.45 -15.52 9.19
C PRO A 373 -18.47 -14.41 8.79
N SER A 374 -18.73 -13.72 7.67
CA SER A 374 -17.93 -12.59 7.15
C SER A 374 -17.48 -11.59 8.22
N HIS A 375 -18.40 -11.12 9.06
CA HIS A 375 -18.13 -10.16 10.14
C HIS A 375 -17.23 -10.70 11.26
N HIS A 376 -17.39 -11.96 11.65
CA HIS A 376 -16.53 -12.58 12.67
C HIS A 376 -15.15 -12.86 12.11
N THR A 377 -15.09 -13.32 10.86
CA THR A 377 -13.88 -13.59 10.09
C THR A 377 -13.04 -12.35 9.85
N ALA A 378 -13.64 -11.23 9.43
CA ALA A 378 -12.95 -9.95 9.27
C ALA A 378 -12.35 -9.46 10.60
N MET A 379 -13.12 -9.55 11.69
CA MET A 379 -12.67 -9.17 13.03
C MET A 379 -11.55 -10.08 13.55
N LEU A 380 -11.63 -11.39 13.29
CA LEU A 380 -10.58 -12.36 13.65
C LEU A 380 -9.25 -12.02 12.96
N TRP A 381 -9.29 -11.74 11.66
CA TRP A 381 -8.10 -11.37 10.89
C TRP A 381 -7.49 -10.06 11.42
N PHE A 382 -8.29 -9.00 11.55
CA PHE A 382 -7.85 -7.73 12.13
C PHE A 382 -7.19 -7.91 13.50
N LEU A 383 -7.82 -8.64 14.42
CA LEU A 383 -7.27 -8.87 15.75
C LEU A 383 -5.98 -9.70 15.71
N SER A 384 -5.81 -10.60 14.74
CA SER A 384 -4.59 -11.41 14.58
C SER A 384 -3.40 -10.57 14.09
N ASP A 385 -3.60 -9.69 13.11
CA ASP A 385 -2.57 -8.73 12.68
C ASP A 385 -2.29 -7.66 13.76
N LEU A 386 -3.30 -7.30 14.57
CA LEU A 386 -3.12 -6.42 15.73
C LEU A 386 -2.34 -7.10 16.85
N VAL A 387 -2.54 -8.41 17.10
CA VAL A 387 -1.68 -9.23 17.98
C VAL A 387 -0.24 -9.21 17.48
N SER A 388 -0.04 -9.36 16.17
CA SER A 388 1.26 -9.29 15.49
C SER A 388 2.01 -8.00 15.84
N LEU A 389 1.37 -6.85 15.57
CA LEU A 389 1.93 -5.52 15.90
C LEU A 389 2.13 -5.32 17.41
N ALA A 390 1.23 -5.85 18.26
CA ALA A 390 1.34 -5.74 19.71
C ALA A 390 2.51 -6.55 20.30
N LYS A 391 2.83 -7.71 19.71
CA LYS A 391 4.01 -8.52 20.07
C LYS A 391 5.32 -7.80 19.74
N GLY A 392 5.33 -6.95 18.71
CA GLY A 392 6.42 -6.03 18.38
C GLY A 392 6.62 -4.85 19.36
N GLY A 393 5.91 -4.81 20.49
CA GLY A 393 6.17 -3.85 21.58
C GLY A 393 5.48 -2.49 21.47
N TRP A 394 4.62 -2.28 20.47
CA TRP A 394 3.93 -1.01 20.17
C TRP A 394 4.89 0.18 20.03
N PHE A 395 5.37 0.44 18.81
CA PHE A 395 6.30 1.54 18.53
C PHE A 395 5.95 2.88 19.22
N GLY A 396 6.85 3.34 20.09
CA GLY A 396 6.78 4.64 20.76
C GLY A 396 5.72 4.78 21.86
N TYR A 397 5.20 3.67 22.41
CA TYR A 397 4.21 3.68 23.50
C TYR A 397 4.79 3.67 24.94
N GLU A 398 6.08 4.01 25.13
CA GLU A 398 6.67 4.15 26.47
C GLU A 398 6.04 5.29 27.28
N ASN A 399 5.66 6.38 26.61
CA ASN A 399 4.82 7.45 27.13
C ASN A 399 4.32 8.28 25.93
N PRO A 400 3.15 7.96 25.35
CA PRO A 400 1.95 7.48 26.05
C PRO A 400 1.74 5.96 26.04
N GLU A 401 1.34 5.39 27.19
CA GLU A 401 0.99 3.97 27.35
C GLU A 401 -0.06 3.44 26.35
N PRO A 402 -0.06 2.13 26.01
CA PRO A 402 -1.06 1.55 25.12
C PRO A 402 -2.46 1.58 25.76
N LEU A 403 -3.47 1.89 24.93
CA LEU A 403 -4.87 1.97 25.35
C LEU A 403 -5.46 0.58 25.65
N ILE A 404 -4.93 -0.46 25.01
CA ILE A 404 -5.24 -1.86 25.30
C ILE A 404 -3.92 -2.62 25.47
N PRO A 405 -3.64 -3.22 26.63
CA PRO A 405 -2.45 -4.05 26.82
C PRO A 405 -2.37 -5.19 25.78
N ALA A 406 -1.16 -5.52 25.30
CA ALA A 406 -0.95 -6.57 24.30
C ALA A 406 -1.57 -7.93 24.72
N THR A 407 -1.50 -8.26 26.02
CA THR A 407 -2.12 -9.47 26.58
C THR A 407 -3.65 -9.47 26.55
N ASN A 408 -4.30 -8.31 26.43
CA ASN A 408 -5.74 -8.20 26.24
C ASN A 408 -6.11 -8.23 24.74
N ILE A 409 -5.26 -7.71 23.85
CA ILE A 409 -5.42 -7.92 22.39
C ILE A 409 -5.35 -9.42 22.05
N GLN A 410 -4.40 -10.17 22.62
CA GLN A 410 -4.34 -11.63 22.46
C GLN A 410 -5.63 -12.32 22.95
N LYS A 411 -6.16 -11.93 24.12
CA LYS A 411 -7.43 -12.49 24.63
C LYS A 411 -8.62 -12.21 23.71
N LEU A 412 -8.66 -11.04 23.07
CA LEU A 412 -9.69 -10.71 22.10
C LEU A 412 -9.56 -11.60 20.86
N ALA A 413 -8.37 -11.73 20.26
CA ALA A 413 -8.14 -12.64 19.13
C ALA A 413 -8.51 -14.10 19.48
N ASP A 414 -7.97 -14.64 20.58
CA ASP A 414 -8.25 -15.99 21.07
C ASP A 414 -9.75 -16.20 21.37
N GLY A 415 -10.45 -15.16 21.81
CA GLY A 415 -11.88 -15.18 22.10
C GLY A 415 -12.72 -15.18 20.83
N THR A 416 -12.44 -14.25 19.91
CA THR A 416 -13.10 -14.16 18.60
C THR A 416 -12.90 -15.45 17.81
N PHE A 417 -11.73 -16.09 17.83
CA PHE A 417 -11.52 -17.41 17.23
C PHE A 417 -12.45 -18.48 17.81
N LYS A 418 -12.46 -18.63 19.15
CA LYS A 418 -13.29 -19.62 19.86
C LYS A 418 -14.77 -19.44 19.54
N THR A 419 -15.21 -18.19 19.41
CA THR A 419 -16.60 -17.85 19.12
C THR A 419 -16.96 -18.05 17.66
N THR A 420 -16.10 -17.66 16.72
CA THR A 420 -16.29 -17.92 15.28
C THR A 420 -16.49 -19.41 15.03
N ARG A 421 -15.55 -20.24 15.48
CA ARG A 421 -15.60 -21.71 15.37
C ARG A 421 -16.79 -22.36 16.09
N LYS A 422 -17.33 -21.72 17.13
CA LYS A 422 -18.50 -22.20 17.88
C LYS A 422 -19.82 -21.82 17.21
N LEU A 423 -19.88 -20.67 16.55
CA LEU A 423 -21.08 -20.16 15.89
C LEU A 423 -21.27 -20.75 14.49
N PHE A 424 -20.17 -21.06 13.79
CA PHE A 424 -20.20 -21.47 12.39
C PHE A 424 -19.34 -22.73 12.17
N SER A 425 -19.98 -23.88 11.97
CA SER A 425 -19.30 -25.03 11.36
C SER A 425 -19.07 -24.76 9.86
N PRO A 426 -18.16 -25.48 9.18
CA PRO A 426 -17.89 -25.23 7.76
C PRO A 426 -19.15 -25.24 6.86
N PRO A 427 -20.09 -26.20 6.98
CA PRO A 427 -21.36 -26.15 6.23
C PRO A 427 -22.22 -24.93 6.59
N ASP A 428 -22.28 -24.52 7.87
CA ASP A 428 -23.07 -23.34 8.28
C ASP A 428 -22.57 -22.05 7.61
N ILE A 429 -21.28 -21.96 7.25
CA ILE A 429 -20.72 -20.80 6.54
C ILE A 429 -21.19 -20.77 5.08
N VAL A 430 -21.26 -21.94 4.43
CA VAL A 430 -21.77 -22.07 3.06
C VAL A 430 -23.27 -21.80 3.02
N ASP A 431 -24.04 -22.40 3.94
CA ASP A 431 -25.49 -22.21 4.06
C ASP A 431 -25.90 -20.77 4.42
N ALA A 432 -25.09 -20.07 5.24
CA ALA A 432 -25.38 -18.69 5.64
C ALA A 432 -24.89 -17.64 4.63
N GLU A 433 -23.82 -17.93 3.88
CA GLU A 433 -23.20 -17.00 2.94
C GLU A 433 -22.78 -17.67 1.62
N SER A 434 -21.64 -18.40 1.58
CA SER A 434 -21.12 -19.08 0.37
C SER A 434 -19.76 -19.76 0.64
N THR A 435 -19.26 -20.56 -0.32
CA THR A 435 -17.86 -21.06 -0.32
C THR A 435 -16.82 -19.95 -0.44
N ARG A 436 -17.17 -18.76 -0.98
CA ARG A 436 -16.32 -17.57 -0.94
C ARG A 436 -16.06 -17.12 0.50
N SER A 437 -17.11 -17.07 1.34
CA SER A 437 -16.98 -16.78 2.77
C SER A 437 -16.25 -17.88 3.54
N LEU A 438 -16.35 -19.13 3.08
CA LEU A 438 -15.59 -20.27 3.61
C LEU A 438 -14.08 -20.09 3.36
N GLY A 439 -13.68 -19.75 2.13
CA GLY A 439 -12.30 -19.38 1.78
C GLY A 439 -11.78 -18.17 2.56
N LEU A 440 -12.60 -17.12 2.71
CA LEU A 440 -12.26 -15.95 3.54
C LEU A 440 -12.06 -16.33 5.02
N THR A 441 -12.83 -17.29 5.53
CA THR A 441 -12.69 -17.79 6.91
C THR A 441 -11.41 -18.61 7.07
N LEU A 442 -11.08 -19.45 6.09
CA LEU A 442 -9.82 -20.19 6.05
C LEU A 442 -8.59 -19.25 6.03
N ALA A 443 -8.64 -18.18 5.24
CA ALA A 443 -7.64 -17.11 5.23
C ALA A 443 -7.42 -16.46 6.62
N ALA A 444 -8.50 -16.07 7.30
CA ALA A 444 -8.42 -15.49 8.65
C ALA A 444 -7.93 -16.49 9.71
N VAL A 445 -8.24 -17.79 9.54
CA VAL A 445 -7.74 -18.86 10.42
C VAL A 445 -6.24 -19.07 10.23
N GLY A 446 -5.68 -18.95 9.02
CA GLY A 446 -4.23 -18.92 8.78
C GLY A 446 -3.51 -17.81 9.56
N TRP A 447 -4.07 -16.60 9.47
CA TRP A 447 -3.60 -15.44 10.26
C TRP A 447 -3.71 -15.63 11.77
N TYR A 448 -4.81 -16.20 12.26
CA TYR A 448 -4.96 -16.49 13.68
C TYR A 448 -4.04 -17.61 14.16
N GLY A 449 -3.90 -18.71 13.40
CA GLY A 449 -3.14 -19.90 13.79
C GLY A 449 -1.66 -19.60 14.02
N THR A 450 -1.05 -18.81 13.14
CA THR A 450 0.32 -18.29 13.29
C THR A 450 0.49 -17.34 14.49
N HIS A 451 -0.61 -16.76 15.01
CA HIS A 451 -0.61 -15.76 16.08
C HIS A 451 -1.26 -16.22 17.39
N ALA A 452 -1.69 -17.49 17.48
CA ALA A 452 -2.50 -18.02 18.57
C ALA A 452 -1.84 -17.86 19.95
N GLY A 453 -2.65 -17.67 21.00
CA GLY A 453 -2.15 -17.43 22.35
C GLY A 453 -1.51 -18.63 23.05
N SER A 454 -1.57 -19.83 22.47
CA SER A 454 -0.92 -21.05 22.96
C SER A 454 -0.91 -22.16 21.91
N ASP A 455 -0.02 -23.14 22.07
CA ASP A 455 0.08 -24.35 21.24
C ASP A 455 -1.27 -25.07 21.10
N GLN A 456 -2.05 -25.16 22.19
CA GLN A 456 -3.40 -25.74 22.16
C GLN A 456 -4.34 -24.98 21.23
N LEU A 457 -4.24 -23.65 21.18
CA LEU A 457 -5.06 -22.82 20.31
C LEU A 457 -4.57 -22.84 18.87
N GLN A 458 -3.27 -23.01 18.64
CA GLN A 458 -2.68 -23.26 17.32
C GLN A 458 -3.18 -24.61 16.77
N SER A 459 -3.12 -25.70 17.55
CA SER A 459 -3.67 -27.00 17.14
C SER A 459 -5.17 -26.93 16.84
N MET A 460 -5.95 -26.20 17.67
CA MET A 460 -7.37 -25.99 17.38
C MET A 460 -7.63 -25.15 16.11
N ALA A 461 -6.69 -24.28 15.71
CA ALA A 461 -6.75 -23.54 14.46
C ALA A 461 -6.43 -24.44 13.27
N ALA A 462 -5.41 -25.30 13.38
CA ALA A 462 -5.10 -26.34 12.39
C ALA A 462 -6.28 -27.28 12.16
N ASP A 463 -6.84 -27.87 13.23
CA ASP A 463 -8.03 -28.74 13.18
C ASP A 463 -9.22 -28.09 12.45
N TYR A 464 -9.39 -26.77 12.60
CA TYR A 464 -10.47 -26.02 11.97
C TYR A 464 -10.13 -25.61 10.53
N ALA A 465 -8.88 -25.29 10.22
CA ALA A 465 -8.40 -25.06 8.86
C ALA A 465 -8.61 -26.31 7.99
N ASP A 466 -8.18 -27.48 8.46
CA ASP A 466 -8.42 -28.76 7.80
C ASP A 466 -9.93 -29.00 7.57
N ALA A 467 -10.78 -28.69 8.55
CA ALA A 467 -12.23 -28.85 8.43
C ALA A 467 -12.87 -27.89 7.40
N LEU A 468 -12.41 -26.65 7.32
CA LEU A 468 -12.83 -25.66 6.32
C LEU A 468 -12.37 -26.06 4.92
N ALA A 469 -11.13 -26.55 4.78
CA ALA A 469 -10.59 -27.03 3.50
C ALA A 469 -11.25 -28.32 3.02
N MET A 470 -11.55 -29.27 3.92
CA MET A 470 -12.32 -30.48 3.58
C MET A 470 -13.74 -30.14 3.10
N GLU A 471 -14.40 -29.13 3.68
CA GLU A 471 -15.70 -28.68 3.18
C GLU A 471 -15.58 -28.07 1.77
N LEU A 472 -14.57 -27.23 1.52
CA LEU A 472 -14.28 -26.69 0.18
C LEU A 472 -14.07 -27.82 -0.85
N MET A 473 -13.39 -28.91 -0.49
CA MET A 473 -13.22 -30.08 -1.36
C MET A 473 -14.53 -30.79 -1.70
N THR A 474 -15.61 -30.63 -0.91
CA THR A 474 -16.94 -31.17 -1.28
C THR A 474 -17.65 -30.34 -2.36
N HIS A 475 -17.16 -29.13 -2.63
CA HIS A 475 -17.66 -28.22 -3.64
C HIS A 475 -16.72 -28.09 -4.86
N ASP A 476 -15.64 -28.86 -4.94
CA ASP A 476 -14.82 -28.96 -6.16
C ASP A 476 -15.56 -29.80 -7.23
N ASP A 477 -15.76 -29.23 -8.41
CA ASP A 477 -16.33 -29.95 -9.57
C ASP A 477 -15.35 -30.98 -10.18
N GLY A 478 -14.11 -31.05 -9.67
CA GLY A 478 -13.08 -32.01 -10.05
C GLY A 478 -12.12 -31.50 -11.13
N ASN A 479 -12.24 -30.23 -11.51
CA ASN A 479 -11.32 -29.47 -12.36
C ASN A 479 -10.73 -28.24 -11.63
N GLY A 480 -10.90 -28.13 -10.30
CA GLY A 480 -10.49 -26.98 -9.51
C GLY A 480 -11.56 -25.90 -9.36
N ARG A 481 -12.66 -25.94 -10.12
CA ARG A 481 -13.78 -25.00 -9.94
C ARG A 481 -14.49 -25.27 -8.62
N ILE A 482 -14.58 -24.26 -7.76
CA ILE A 482 -15.31 -24.31 -6.49
C ILE A 482 -16.75 -23.81 -6.71
N ALA A 483 -17.71 -24.70 -6.56
CA ALA A 483 -19.15 -24.41 -6.64
C ALA A 483 -19.66 -23.65 -5.39
N ASN A 484 -20.94 -23.24 -5.43
CA ASN A 484 -21.64 -22.54 -4.34
C ASN A 484 -20.93 -21.27 -3.83
N GLY A 485 -20.20 -20.61 -4.72
CA GLY A 485 -19.53 -19.32 -4.49
C GLY A 485 -20.48 -18.14 -4.51
N ALA A 486 -19.91 -16.93 -4.55
CA ALA A 486 -20.68 -15.73 -4.89
C ALA A 486 -20.94 -15.66 -6.41
N ALA A 487 -21.70 -14.64 -6.86
CA ALA A 487 -22.01 -14.43 -8.27
C ALA A 487 -20.76 -14.32 -9.18
N ASN A 488 -19.65 -13.78 -8.65
CA ASN A 488 -18.37 -13.76 -9.35
C ASN A 488 -17.53 -15.00 -8.97
N GLN A 489 -17.34 -15.89 -9.94
CA GLN A 489 -16.55 -17.11 -9.81
C GLN A 489 -15.05 -16.82 -9.65
N ALA A 490 -14.50 -15.86 -10.39
CA ALA A 490 -13.07 -15.51 -10.31
C ALA A 490 -12.70 -15.04 -8.89
N ALA A 491 -13.55 -14.21 -8.29
CA ALA A 491 -13.43 -13.83 -6.87
C ALA A 491 -13.52 -15.03 -5.92
N THR A 492 -14.42 -15.99 -6.18
CA THR A 492 -14.52 -17.21 -5.38
C THR A 492 -13.22 -18.03 -5.45
N GLN A 493 -12.65 -18.23 -6.65
CA GLN A 493 -11.39 -18.96 -6.82
C GLN A 493 -10.22 -18.24 -6.14
N GLY A 494 -10.13 -16.91 -6.30
CA GLY A 494 -9.06 -16.09 -5.74
C GLY A 494 -8.97 -16.20 -4.22
N ILE A 495 -10.09 -16.01 -3.51
CA ILE A 495 -10.09 -16.09 -2.04
C ILE A 495 -9.97 -17.51 -1.50
N VAL A 496 -10.49 -18.52 -2.21
CA VAL A 496 -10.30 -19.91 -1.80
C VAL A 496 -8.84 -20.33 -1.96
N GLY A 497 -8.22 -20.05 -3.11
CA GLY A 497 -6.81 -20.32 -3.35
C GLY A 497 -5.89 -19.60 -2.35
N GLN A 498 -6.15 -18.32 -2.10
CA GLN A 498 -5.46 -17.54 -1.07
C GLN A 498 -5.64 -18.14 0.34
N GLY A 499 -6.88 -18.49 0.71
CA GLY A 499 -7.19 -19.08 2.01
C GLY A 499 -6.47 -20.40 2.25
N LEU A 500 -6.48 -21.30 1.26
CA LEU A 500 -5.77 -22.59 1.31
C LEU A 500 -4.25 -22.42 1.51
N LEU A 501 -3.63 -21.47 0.81
CA LEU A 501 -2.19 -21.20 0.93
C LEU A 501 -1.84 -20.59 2.28
N TRP A 502 -2.60 -19.60 2.76
CA TRP A 502 -2.36 -18.97 4.06
C TRP A 502 -2.66 -19.88 5.26
N ALA A 503 -3.64 -20.77 5.15
CA ALA A 503 -3.87 -21.80 6.16
C ALA A 503 -2.70 -22.80 6.24
N SER A 504 -2.00 -23.05 5.12
CA SER A 504 -0.81 -23.90 5.06
C SER A 504 0.44 -23.27 5.72
N GLU A 505 0.35 -22.04 6.23
CA GLU A 505 1.38 -21.42 7.09
C GLU A 505 1.20 -21.80 8.58
N ILE A 506 0.13 -22.52 8.94
CA ILE A 506 -0.05 -23.10 10.28
C ILE A 506 0.74 -24.41 10.36
N ASP A 507 1.55 -24.56 11.42
CA ASP A 507 2.30 -25.80 11.69
C ASP A 507 1.41 -27.06 11.61
N GLY A 508 1.65 -27.89 10.60
CA GLY A 508 0.97 -29.17 10.38
C GLY A 508 -0.16 -29.16 9.34
N VAL A 509 -0.53 -28.01 8.77
CA VAL A 509 -1.52 -27.88 7.70
C VAL A 509 -0.82 -27.83 6.34
N ASP A 510 -1.32 -28.57 5.34
CA ASP A 510 -0.86 -28.48 3.93
C ASP A 510 -2.03 -28.66 2.97
N HIS A 511 -2.34 -27.60 2.24
CA HIS A 511 -3.36 -27.57 1.19
C HIS A 511 -2.82 -27.03 -0.15
N ALA A 512 -1.49 -26.92 -0.32
CA ALA A 512 -0.88 -26.24 -1.45
C ALA A 512 -1.33 -26.82 -2.80
N LYS A 513 -1.44 -28.15 -2.92
CA LYS A 513 -1.91 -28.83 -4.14
C LYS A 513 -3.37 -28.55 -4.49
N PHE A 514 -4.23 -28.34 -3.49
CA PHE A 514 -5.62 -27.99 -3.76
C PHE A 514 -5.71 -26.53 -4.21
N ALA A 515 -4.92 -25.64 -3.58
CA ALA A 515 -4.79 -24.26 -4.01
C ALA A 515 -4.24 -24.12 -5.44
N GLU A 516 -3.22 -24.92 -5.81
CA GLU A 516 -2.69 -25.01 -7.17
C GLU A 516 -3.80 -25.33 -8.19
N SER A 517 -4.69 -26.28 -7.87
CA SER A 517 -5.82 -26.64 -8.74
C SER A 517 -6.90 -25.55 -8.80
N THR A 518 -7.25 -24.94 -7.66
CA THR A 518 -8.26 -23.87 -7.60
C THR A 518 -7.80 -22.61 -8.34
N LEU A 519 -6.53 -22.23 -8.16
CA LEU A 519 -5.92 -21.10 -8.88
C LEU A 519 -5.66 -21.48 -10.35
N GLY A 520 -5.35 -22.73 -10.66
CA GLY A 520 -5.33 -23.24 -12.04
C GLY A 520 -6.59 -22.85 -12.81
N PHE A 521 -7.77 -23.18 -12.29
CA PHE A 521 -9.04 -22.79 -12.91
C PHE A 521 -9.23 -21.26 -13.04
N LEU A 522 -8.69 -20.45 -12.11
CA LEU A 522 -8.73 -18.98 -12.22
C LEU A 522 -7.91 -18.47 -13.41
N PHE A 523 -6.68 -18.98 -13.60
CA PHE A 523 -5.81 -18.57 -14.70
C PHE A 523 -6.17 -19.21 -16.04
N ASP A 524 -6.63 -20.46 -16.04
CA ASP A 524 -6.77 -21.27 -17.26
C ASP A 524 -8.17 -21.14 -17.90
N GLU A 525 -9.23 -20.91 -17.10
CA GLU A 525 -10.63 -20.97 -17.54
C GLU A 525 -11.43 -19.67 -17.29
N LEU A 526 -10.90 -18.73 -16.48
CA LEU A 526 -11.55 -17.45 -16.17
C LEU A 526 -10.75 -16.22 -16.61
N TRP A 527 -9.53 -16.37 -17.09
CA TRP A 527 -8.75 -15.28 -17.66
C TRP A 527 -9.19 -14.99 -19.10
N ASP A 528 -9.78 -13.82 -19.34
CA ASP A 528 -9.99 -13.30 -20.69
C ASP A 528 -8.77 -12.47 -21.09
N GLY A 529 -7.89 -13.08 -21.88
CA GLY A 529 -6.68 -12.46 -22.39
C GLY A 529 -6.89 -11.43 -23.49
N ASP A 530 -8.06 -11.41 -24.17
CA ASP A 530 -8.39 -10.36 -25.14
C ASP A 530 -8.92 -9.12 -24.41
N ALA A 531 -9.67 -9.30 -23.32
CA ALA A 531 -10.13 -8.23 -22.44
C ALA A 531 -9.10 -7.75 -21.40
N GLY A 532 -8.05 -8.55 -21.14
CA GLY A 532 -7.07 -8.32 -20.09
C GLY A 532 -7.67 -8.31 -18.68
N THR A 533 -8.72 -9.09 -18.43
CA THR A 533 -9.39 -9.18 -17.12
C THR A 533 -9.97 -10.57 -16.86
N PHE A 534 -10.51 -10.80 -15.67
CA PHE A 534 -11.17 -12.06 -15.33
C PHE A 534 -12.66 -12.00 -15.58
N ALA A 535 -13.17 -13.03 -16.25
CA ALA A 535 -14.59 -13.25 -16.44
C ALA A 535 -15.29 -13.53 -15.09
N SER A 536 -16.47 -12.96 -14.88
CA SER A 536 -17.31 -13.27 -13.70
C SER A 536 -17.71 -14.74 -13.65
N GLY A 537 -17.77 -15.41 -14.81
CA GLY A 537 -17.98 -16.83 -15.00
C GLY A 537 -17.63 -17.21 -16.44
N ALA A 538 -17.27 -18.47 -16.70
CA ALA A 538 -16.73 -18.90 -18.00
C ALA A 538 -17.70 -18.73 -19.18
N ASP A 539 -19.02 -18.71 -18.92
CA ASP A 539 -20.08 -18.52 -19.93
C ASP A 539 -20.73 -17.10 -19.86
N ASP A 540 -20.23 -16.20 -19.00
CA ASP A 540 -20.87 -14.90 -18.79
C ASP A 540 -20.61 -13.94 -19.97
N SER A 541 -21.66 -13.23 -20.40
CA SER A 541 -21.60 -12.26 -21.48
C SER A 541 -21.25 -10.83 -21.04
N THR A 542 -21.22 -10.55 -19.74
CA THR A 542 -20.71 -9.31 -19.14
C THR A 542 -20.00 -9.64 -17.83
N TYR A 543 -18.94 -8.90 -17.50
CA TYR A 543 -18.12 -9.16 -16.32
C TYR A 543 -18.40 -8.11 -15.24
N ALA A 544 -19.30 -8.43 -14.32
CA ALA A 544 -19.57 -7.60 -13.15
C ALA A 544 -18.50 -7.81 -12.07
N ILE A 545 -17.82 -6.73 -11.68
CA ILE A 545 -16.69 -6.74 -10.76
C ILE A 545 -16.92 -5.67 -9.68
N THR A 546 -17.18 -6.11 -8.45
CA THR A 546 -17.16 -5.23 -7.28
C THR A 546 -15.73 -4.98 -6.79
N ALA A 547 -15.52 -3.95 -5.98
CA ALA A 547 -14.25 -3.77 -5.27
C ALA A 547 -13.89 -5.01 -4.44
N ARG A 548 -14.88 -5.70 -3.86
CA ARG A 548 -14.65 -6.94 -3.11
C ARG A 548 -14.25 -8.11 -4.01
N ASP A 549 -14.77 -8.19 -5.23
CA ASP A 549 -14.36 -9.20 -6.24
C ASP A 549 -12.92 -8.98 -6.68
N ALA A 550 -12.57 -7.74 -7.05
CA ALA A 550 -11.20 -7.40 -7.40
C ALA A 550 -10.21 -7.67 -6.26
N GLY A 551 -10.60 -7.41 -5.00
CA GLY A 551 -9.77 -7.74 -3.85
C GLY A 551 -9.50 -9.24 -3.71
N ASP A 552 -10.52 -10.07 -3.91
CA ASP A 552 -10.36 -11.53 -3.84
C ASP A 552 -9.50 -12.09 -4.98
N VAL A 553 -9.64 -11.55 -6.19
CA VAL A 553 -8.75 -11.87 -7.33
C VAL A 553 -7.33 -11.44 -7.02
N THR A 554 -7.08 -10.16 -6.68
CA THR A 554 -5.75 -9.64 -6.31
C THR A 554 -5.10 -10.46 -5.19
N GLY A 555 -5.89 -10.91 -4.21
CA GLY A 555 -5.42 -11.79 -3.15
C GLY A 555 -4.97 -13.16 -3.63
N GLY A 556 -5.74 -13.80 -4.50
CA GLY A 556 -5.39 -15.06 -5.15
C GLY A 556 -4.12 -14.96 -6.01
N LEU A 557 -4.01 -13.89 -6.81
CA LEU A 557 -2.82 -13.57 -7.61
C LEU A 557 -1.59 -13.39 -6.70
N ASN A 558 -1.70 -12.59 -5.64
CA ASN A 558 -0.60 -12.37 -4.71
C ASN A 558 -0.15 -13.69 -4.04
N ALA A 559 -1.07 -14.57 -3.67
CA ALA A 559 -0.73 -15.88 -3.10
C ALA A 559 -0.07 -16.82 -4.13
N ALA A 560 -0.51 -16.78 -5.39
CA ALA A 560 0.10 -17.54 -6.49
C ALA A 560 1.56 -17.13 -6.76
N ASP A 561 1.89 -15.84 -6.72
CA ASP A 561 3.26 -15.35 -6.88
C ASP A 561 4.09 -15.53 -5.60
N ALA A 562 3.57 -15.10 -4.44
CA ALA A 562 4.34 -15.06 -3.19
C ALA A 562 4.53 -16.42 -2.50
N VAL A 563 3.68 -17.42 -2.76
CA VAL A 563 3.76 -18.76 -2.14
C VAL A 563 4.05 -19.86 -3.16
N LEU A 564 3.40 -19.85 -4.32
CA LEU A 564 3.61 -20.87 -5.37
C LEU A 564 4.71 -20.50 -6.38
N GLY A 565 5.14 -19.24 -6.43
CA GLY A 565 6.19 -18.79 -7.36
C GLY A 565 5.79 -18.87 -8.84
N ARG A 566 4.48 -18.78 -9.15
CA ARG A 566 3.96 -18.82 -10.52
C ARG A 566 4.47 -17.63 -11.35
N SER A 567 5.06 -17.91 -12.52
CA SER A 567 5.72 -16.90 -13.35
C SER A 567 4.76 -16.04 -14.19
N ASP A 568 3.58 -16.58 -14.50
CA ASP A 568 2.53 -15.96 -15.31
C ASP A 568 1.76 -14.84 -14.58
N VAL A 569 1.75 -14.88 -13.24
CA VAL A 569 1.00 -13.94 -12.40
C VAL A 569 1.31 -12.47 -12.69
N LYS A 570 2.56 -12.14 -13.03
CA LYS A 570 3.02 -10.75 -13.12
C LYS A 570 2.37 -10.01 -14.29
N ASP A 571 2.37 -10.63 -15.45
CA ASP A 571 1.77 -10.05 -16.67
C ASP A 571 0.25 -10.05 -16.57
N THR A 572 -0.33 -11.12 -16.02
CA THR A 572 -1.77 -11.20 -15.74
C THR A 572 -2.24 -10.12 -14.75
N PHE A 573 -1.51 -9.90 -13.65
CA PHE A 573 -1.84 -8.84 -12.69
C PHE A 573 -1.70 -7.45 -13.31
N ALA A 574 -0.66 -7.21 -14.11
CA ALA A 574 -0.45 -5.93 -14.77
C ALA A 574 -1.63 -5.57 -15.71
N GLN A 575 -2.02 -6.51 -16.56
CA GLN A 575 -3.18 -6.35 -17.46
C GLN A 575 -4.49 -6.21 -16.66
N PHE A 576 -4.75 -7.09 -15.69
CA PHE A 576 -5.93 -7.04 -14.83
C PHE A 576 -6.08 -5.68 -14.14
N PHE A 577 -4.98 -5.15 -13.60
CA PHE A 577 -4.97 -3.87 -12.93
C PHE A 577 -5.21 -2.72 -13.92
N GLN A 578 -4.53 -2.71 -15.06
CA GLN A 578 -4.72 -1.71 -16.11
C GLN A 578 -6.17 -1.65 -16.61
N GLN A 579 -6.76 -2.81 -16.92
CA GLN A 579 -8.09 -2.91 -17.50
C GLN A 579 -9.19 -2.69 -16.45
N THR A 580 -9.11 -3.31 -15.27
CA THR A 580 -10.18 -3.19 -14.26
C THR A 580 -10.09 -1.88 -13.46
N PHE A 581 -8.89 -1.48 -13.03
CA PHE A 581 -8.73 -0.35 -12.12
C PHE A 581 -8.65 0.97 -12.87
N ASN A 582 -7.88 1.03 -13.96
CA ASN A 582 -7.60 2.27 -14.69
C ASN A 582 -8.59 2.48 -15.86
N ARG A 583 -8.73 1.52 -16.79
CA ARG A 583 -9.72 1.61 -17.90
C ARG A 583 -11.15 1.55 -17.37
N GLY A 584 -11.44 0.53 -16.56
CA GLY A 584 -12.73 0.27 -15.96
C GLY A 584 -13.13 1.25 -14.86
N ARG A 585 -12.16 2.03 -14.37
CA ARG A 585 -12.33 3.03 -13.30
C ARG A 585 -12.85 2.42 -12.00
N LEU A 586 -12.44 1.20 -11.66
CA LEU A 586 -12.68 0.70 -10.30
C LEU A 586 -12.01 1.64 -9.28
N GLN A 587 -10.80 2.16 -9.58
CA GLN A 587 -10.31 3.38 -8.94
C GLN A 587 -10.90 4.60 -9.66
N ARG A 588 -11.57 5.51 -8.94
CA ARG A 588 -12.28 6.63 -9.60
C ARG A 588 -11.40 7.82 -9.97
N ALA A 589 -10.27 7.97 -9.28
CA ALA A 589 -9.39 9.14 -9.35
C ALA A 589 -8.00 8.85 -8.77
N GLU A 590 -6.98 9.49 -9.32
CA GLU A 590 -5.58 9.42 -8.85
C GLU A 590 -5.23 10.60 -7.92
N ARG A 591 -4.00 10.62 -7.41
CA ARG A 591 -3.36 11.82 -6.82
C ARG A 591 -1.97 11.99 -7.44
N PRO A 592 -1.31 13.16 -7.32
CA PRO A 592 -0.07 13.46 -8.02
C PRO A 592 1.05 12.39 -7.95
N PRO A 593 1.30 11.69 -6.83
CA PRO A 593 2.38 10.68 -6.76
C PRO A 593 2.22 9.47 -7.70
N SER A 594 0.98 9.15 -8.09
CA SER A 594 0.68 8.05 -9.03
C SER A 594 0.13 8.54 -10.37
N HIS A 595 0.02 9.85 -10.59
CA HIS A 595 -0.61 10.38 -11.79
C HIS A 595 0.39 10.51 -12.94
N SER A 596 0.13 9.80 -14.03
CA SER A 596 0.81 10.03 -15.30
C SER A 596 -0.15 10.59 -16.36
N GLY A 597 0.19 11.74 -16.92
CA GLY A 597 -0.55 12.34 -18.04
C GLY A 597 -0.32 11.64 -19.38
N SER A 598 0.70 10.76 -19.46
CA SER A 598 1.07 9.94 -20.61
C SER A 598 0.61 8.48 -20.49
N ALA A 599 -0.05 8.10 -19.40
CA ALA A 599 -0.68 6.79 -19.26
C ALA A 599 -1.76 6.55 -20.34
N GLU A 600 -1.93 5.30 -20.75
CA GLU A 600 -2.94 4.89 -21.74
C GLU A 600 -4.38 5.15 -21.25
N HIS A 601 -4.61 4.97 -19.95
CA HIS A 601 -5.93 5.11 -19.31
C HIS A 601 -5.82 6.02 -18.07
N PRO A 602 -5.54 7.33 -18.24
CA PRO A 602 -5.21 8.21 -17.12
C PRO A 602 -6.47 8.55 -16.31
N LEU A 603 -6.44 8.32 -15.01
CA LEU A 603 -7.55 8.69 -14.14
C LEU A 603 -7.54 10.21 -13.84
N PRO A 604 -8.72 10.82 -13.59
CA PRO A 604 -8.77 12.23 -13.24
C PRO A 604 -8.19 12.48 -11.85
N LEU A 605 -7.47 13.60 -11.69
CA LEU A 605 -7.18 14.14 -10.37
C LEU A 605 -8.48 14.52 -9.61
N PRO A 606 -8.50 14.52 -8.27
CA PRO A 606 -9.74 14.54 -7.48
C PRO A 606 -10.67 15.74 -7.79
N PRO A 607 -10.20 16.99 -7.97
CA PRO A 607 -11.04 18.13 -8.36
C PRO A 607 -11.71 18.02 -9.74
N LYS A 608 -11.23 17.09 -10.59
CA LYS A 608 -11.75 16.83 -11.95
C LYS A 608 -12.55 15.53 -12.03
N ALA A 609 -12.64 14.75 -10.95
CA ALA A 609 -13.31 13.44 -10.91
C ALA A 609 -14.86 13.51 -10.89
N GLY A 610 -15.46 14.57 -11.45
CA GLY A 610 -16.91 14.79 -11.47
C GLY A 610 -17.47 15.50 -10.23
N GLY A 611 -18.73 15.93 -10.33
CA GLY A 611 -19.39 16.75 -9.31
C GLY A 611 -18.93 18.22 -9.26
N GLN A 612 -19.53 19.01 -8.36
CA GLN A 612 -19.28 20.47 -8.29
C GLN A 612 -17.86 20.82 -7.83
N TYR A 613 -17.26 20.01 -6.96
CA TYR A 613 -15.95 20.26 -6.35
C TYR A 613 -14.96 19.10 -6.53
N GLY A 614 -15.34 18.04 -7.26
CA GLY A 614 -14.58 16.80 -7.35
C GLY A 614 -15.10 15.68 -6.45
N GLN A 615 -14.43 14.53 -6.55
CA GLN A 615 -14.62 13.33 -5.72
C GLN A 615 -13.28 12.88 -5.14
N ALA A 616 -13.31 12.15 -4.02
CA ALA A 616 -12.10 11.58 -3.44
C ALA A 616 -11.47 10.46 -4.29
N ALA A 617 -10.16 10.25 -4.16
CA ALA A 617 -9.45 9.13 -4.75
C ALA A 617 -9.72 7.85 -3.96
N THR A 618 -10.84 7.19 -4.24
CA THR A 618 -11.25 5.92 -3.64
C THR A 618 -11.88 4.99 -4.68
N TYR A 619 -11.95 3.70 -4.35
CA TYR A 619 -12.65 2.73 -5.21
C TYR A 619 -14.14 3.07 -5.36
N ASN A 620 -14.69 2.81 -6.55
CA ASN A 620 -16.12 2.63 -6.78
C ASN A 620 -16.56 1.28 -6.21
N THR A 621 -17.83 1.15 -5.82
CA THR A 621 -18.35 -0.14 -5.31
C THR A 621 -18.33 -1.21 -6.40
N ALA A 622 -18.74 -0.87 -7.63
CA ALA A 622 -18.81 -1.82 -8.73
C ALA A 622 -18.58 -1.20 -10.12
N VAL A 623 -17.99 -2.01 -10.99
CA VAL A 623 -17.81 -1.77 -12.43
C VAL A 623 -18.30 -2.99 -13.21
N GLU A 624 -18.53 -2.82 -14.50
CA GLU A 624 -18.90 -3.89 -15.44
C GLU A 624 -18.15 -3.71 -16.77
N TYR A 625 -17.78 -4.82 -17.39
CA TYR A 625 -17.23 -4.88 -18.75
C TYR A 625 -18.14 -5.68 -19.69
N ASP A 626 -18.32 -5.20 -20.92
CA ASP A 626 -19.00 -5.90 -22.01
C ASP A 626 -17.96 -6.33 -23.07
N PRO A 627 -17.57 -7.63 -23.12
CA PRO A 627 -16.62 -8.14 -24.11
C PRO A 627 -17.10 -8.04 -25.56
N ALA A 628 -18.41 -7.96 -25.82
CA ALA A 628 -18.94 -7.83 -27.17
C ALA A 628 -18.88 -6.38 -27.68
N ALA A 629 -18.78 -5.40 -26.77
CA ALA A 629 -18.64 -3.98 -27.08
C ALA A 629 -17.20 -3.44 -26.87
N ASP A 630 -16.36 -4.12 -26.08
CA ASP A 630 -15.09 -3.61 -25.52
C ASP A 630 -15.28 -2.31 -24.71
N GLU A 631 -16.41 -2.25 -23.99
CA GLU A 631 -16.83 -1.09 -23.19
C GLU A 631 -16.86 -1.41 -21.69
N TRP A 632 -16.38 -0.46 -20.88
CA TRP A 632 -16.46 -0.49 -19.42
C TRP A 632 -17.47 0.54 -18.89
N ALA A 633 -18.21 0.18 -17.84
CA ALA A 633 -19.14 1.06 -17.14
C ALA A 633 -18.93 1.01 -15.61
N VAL A 634 -19.06 2.17 -14.95
CA VAL A 634 -19.18 2.23 -13.48
C VAL A 634 -20.65 2.02 -13.12
N THR A 635 -20.97 0.86 -12.55
CA THR A 635 -22.35 0.44 -12.26
C THR A 635 -22.81 0.87 -10.87
N ASP A 636 -21.91 0.97 -9.89
CA ASP A 636 -22.16 1.63 -8.61
C ASP A 636 -21.00 2.56 -8.20
N PRO A 637 -21.19 3.89 -8.30
CA PRO A 637 -20.19 4.89 -7.93
C PRO A 637 -20.17 5.22 -6.42
N ALA A 638 -20.93 4.53 -5.57
CA ALA A 638 -20.86 4.73 -4.13
C ALA A 638 -19.47 4.38 -3.56
N PHE A 639 -19.28 4.66 -2.27
CA PHE A 639 -18.16 4.12 -1.51
C PHE A 639 -18.69 3.14 -0.45
N ASP A 640 -18.42 1.85 -0.64
CA ASP A 640 -18.58 0.81 0.38
C ASP A 640 -17.26 0.66 1.16
N THR A 641 -17.34 0.87 2.48
CA THR A 641 -16.16 0.86 3.36
C THR A 641 -15.61 -0.54 3.60
N GLU A 642 -16.44 -1.59 3.63
CA GLU A 642 -15.94 -2.96 3.76
C GLU A 642 -15.18 -3.37 2.51
N GLN A 643 -15.81 -3.17 1.34
CA GLN A 643 -15.25 -3.63 0.07
C GLN A 643 -13.99 -2.86 -0.32
N ALA A 644 -14.02 -1.52 -0.22
CA ALA A 644 -12.89 -0.69 -0.62
C ALA A 644 -11.67 -0.87 0.31
N LEU A 645 -11.88 -1.03 1.62
CA LEU A 645 -10.76 -1.25 2.55
C LEU A 645 -10.28 -2.70 2.51
N TYR A 646 -11.13 -3.67 2.20
CA TYR A 646 -10.68 -5.04 1.94
C TYR A 646 -9.76 -5.10 0.70
N LEU A 647 -10.20 -4.53 -0.43
CA LEU A 647 -9.36 -4.44 -1.64
C LEU A 647 -8.04 -3.72 -1.34
N ALA A 648 -8.09 -2.56 -0.68
CA ALA A 648 -6.89 -1.85 -0.26
C ALA A 648 -5.95 -2.71 0.62
N ASN A 649 -6.46 -3.69 1.39
CA ASN A 649 -5.62 -4.65 2.11
C ASN A 649 -4.84 -5.57 1.18
N GLN A 650 -5.48 -6.12 0.17
CA GLN A 650 -4.87 -7.00 -0.83
C GLN A 650 -3.86 -6.22 -1.70
N ASP A 651 -4.20 -4.99 -2.08
CA ASP A 651 -3.34 -4.09 -2.87
C ASP A 651 -1.97 -3.83 -2.24
N ILE A 652 -1.89 -3.45 -0.96
CA ILE A 652 -0.58 -3.17 -0.33
C ILE A 652 0.28 -4.43 -0.17
N TRP A 653 -0.33 -5.62 -0.21
CA TRP A 653 0.40 -6.89 -0.08
C TRP A 653 1.04 -7.36 -1.39
N ILE A 654 0.45 -7.01 -2.54
CA ILE A 654 1.07 -7.17 -3.86
C ILE A 654 1.89 -5.94 -4.29
N GLY A 655 1.59 -4.78 -3.72
CA GLY A 655 2.16 -3.48 -4.08
C GLY A 655 3.63 -3.29 -3.72
N ASN A 656 4.30 -2.43 -4.49
CA ASN A 656 5.72 -2.13 -4.41
C ASN A 656 5.95 -0.62 -4.37
N TRP A 657 6.92 -0.15 -3.59
CA TRP A 657 7.37 1.24 -3.59
C TRP A 657 8.90 1.28 -3.48
N GLY A 658 9.55 2.05 -4.37
CA GLY A 658 11.01 2.17 -4.39
C GLY A 658 11.78 0.88 -4.74
N GLY A 659 11.11 -0.12 -5.33
CA GLY A 659 11.66 -1.46 -5.57
C GLY A 659 11.31 -2.47 -4.47
N ASP A 660 10.84 -2.01 -3.32
CA ASP A 660 10.54 -2.82 -2.15
C ASP A 660 9.04 -3.16 -2.01
N PHE A 661 8.73 -4.43 -1.82
CA PHE A 661 7.39 -4.88 -1.45
C PHE A 661 7.11 -4.68 0.05
N TYR A 662 5.82 -4.68 0.40
CA TYR A 662 5.41 -4.87 1.79
C TYR A 662 5.97 -6.20 2.34
N GLN A 663 6.62 -6.14 3.51
CA GLN A 663 7.31 -7.28 4.10
C GLN A 663 6.35 -8.45 4.36
N GLY A 664 6.73 -9.64 3.90
CA GLY A 664 5.92 -10.85 3.99
C GLY A 664 4.70 -10.88 3.06
N ARG A 665 4.42 -9.80 2.31
CA ARG A 665 3.35 -9.73 1.29
C ARG A 665 1.99 -10.26 1.76
N GLY A 666 1.65 -9.98 3.03
CA GLY A 666 0.37 -10.40 3.63
C GLY A 666 0.28 -11.88 4.00
N VAL A 667 1.35 -12.66 3.79
CA VAL A 667 1.41 -14.07 4.19
C VAL A 667 1.52 -14.14 5.73
N PRO A 668 0.67 -14.93 6.41
CA PRO A 668 0.75 -15.19 7.85
C PRO A 668 2.15 -15.67 8.27
N GLY A 669 2.60 -15.35 9.48
CA GLY A 669 3.92 -15.75 9.98
C GLY A 669 5.10 -14.94 9.40
N LYS A 670 4.93 -14.35 8.21
CA LYS A 670 6.01 -13.69 7.44
C LYS A 670 5.95 -12.17 7.47
N SER A 671 4.84 -11.61 7.94
CA SER A 671 4.53 -10.17 7.93
C SER A 671 4.60 -9.55 9.34
N ASP A 672 5.27 -10.23 10.27
CA ASP A 672 4.87 -10.19 11.68
C ASP A 672 5.67 -9.23 12.56
N SER A 673 6.94 -9.02 12.22
CA SER A 673 7.87 -8.19 12.99
C SER A 673 8.14 -6.89 12.25
N PRO A 674 7.64 -5.72 12.72
CA PRO A 674 8.32 -4.47 12.39
C PRO A 674 9.77 -4.55 12.92
N PRO A 675 10.77 -4.00 12.20
CA PRO A 675 12.14 -3.97 12.69
C PRO A 675 12.23 -3.20 14.02
N SER A 676 13.13 -3.66 14.89
CA SER A 676 13.28 -3.25 16.30
C SER A 676 13.99 -1.91 16.49
#